data_AF-A0A6C0BK89-F1
#
_entry.id   AF-A0A6C0BK89-F1
#
_cell.length_a   1.000
_cell.length_b   1.000
_cell.length_c   1.000
_cell.angle_alpha   90.00
_cell.angle_beta   90.00
_cell.angle_gamma   90.00
#
_symmetry.space_group_name_H-M   'P 1'
#
loop_
_entity.id
_entity.type
_entity.pdbx_description
1 polymer ?
#
loop_
_entity_poly.entity_id
_entity_poly.type
_entity_poly.pdbx_seq_one_letter_code
_entity_poly.pdbx_strand_id
1 'polypeptide(L)'
;MLQNHMLEFPFSKITLNTQQNEIVQQSLDQNLRILASAGSGKTTTITAKIAHAITNLDVKPEAIVLTTFSRSGADTMKEKLEKMIGPTQTQIGTFHALSLQVLKANDPARLQGMFTVDELPYLWLDFLQSPKGAKWSKAITLLVVDEFQDINDIQLDIIREILSAGTAKIIIVGDDAQNIYAWRGSRVEIILNMHEEITSIKDFQLTYNYRSSESIVAVANSLMRKIPTLSHKERMTAMRNATPVKPEIRYFHRFASEVNWIIDDIIRRQVLGEKSIAILSKYNNVLYQFEEAFVQKKIPCKLMTDEKLNKRKGKETDIILSTFHASKGLEWDTVYIVKLHDGAFPQKKDEESIDEERRLFYVAVTRARNNLVMTYSKGEKNMCRFLREIHRPLLRWYSIAQHIAIDEEVLVENKDIESYFMSWTGENFRSIKSADCLPSNMQEQIQVSNYFRQGESYCVPDWVFRLDSISDFYAFIRYGILREIGIKYPESAGEWDEKIRLSLFRIRILKEDLPVFEKEKELIHACVTELFPARLGADKEPPPIFEFGDLEKVITVLSPGREWIIEEMIAVMQILHKIRSVIYNLRHVPSELNEFLLGPAKGSPPMIMRNDLITCWRRVTTRSIPNKSVLFDLYRLACVHSSRIGRNAPLYKTPEMTDLSGCLPFLEDISDHVLDEIQVTNTSEIQARVVLNDSILDLTCEIDLIVGNTVFVFLEGESKAEVQRLDRWIEGLARVSIARAAKYTIKNLVYIQPLSGAVARLSLVGWDDARFRKYIQTR
;
A
#
# COMPACT_ATOMS: atom_id res chain seq x y z
N MET A 1 27.71 -24.72 27.18
CA MET A 1 26.39 -25.40 27.29
C MET A 1 25.38 -24.32 27.61
N LEU A 2 24.28 -24.22 26.85
CA LEU A 2 23.21 -23.29 27.21
C LEU A 2 22.53 -23.78 28.49
N GLN A 3 22.54 -22.94 29.51
CA GLN A 3 21.73 -23.16 30.69
C GLN A 3 20.31 -22.70 30.38
N ASN A 4 19.39 -23.65 30.40
CA ASN A 4 17.96 -23.38 30.32
C ASN A 4 17.43 -23.23 31.74
N HIS A 5 16.68 -22.16 31.99
CA HIS A 5 16.05 -21.86 33.27
C HIS A 5 14.55 -22.05 33.12
N MET A 6 13.97 -22.92 33.96
CA MET A 6 12.53 -23.14 33.98
C MET A 6 11.90 -22.19 35.00
N LEU A 7 10.92 -21.40 34.56
CA LEU A 7 10.08 -20.58 35.43
C LEU A 7 8.67 -21.14 35.49
N GLU A 8 8.11 -21.16 36.69
CA GLU A 8 6.77 -21.65 36.97
C GLU A 8 5.87 -20.47 37.30
N PHE A 9 4.82 -20.31 36.49
CA PHE A 9 3.74 -19.36 36.68
C PHE A 9 2.45 -20.11 37.05
N PRO A 10 1.43 -19.43 37.59
CA PRO A 10 0.22 -20.09 38.09
C PRO A 10 -0.44 -21.10 37.14
N PHE A 11 -0.41 -20.84 35.82
CA PHE A 11 -1.07 -21.68 34.82
C PHE A 11 -0.13 -22.31 33.77
N SER A 12 1.18 -22.03 33.82
CA SER A 12 2.11 -22.60 32.84
C SER A 12 3.56 -22.61 33.32
N LYS A 13 4.38 -23.46 32.69
CA LYS A 13 5.84 -23.45 32.86
C LYS A 13 6.48 -22.99 31.56
N ILE A 14 7.43 -22.08 31.66
CA ILE A 14 8.20 -21.60 30.51
C ILE A 14 9.68 -21.91 30.70
N THR A 15 10.36 -22.15 29.58
CA THR A 15 11.82 -22.34 29.57
C THR A 15 12.47 -21.12 28.92
N LEU A 16 13.38 -20.49 29.64
CA LEU A 16 14.12 -19.31 29.21
C LEU A 16 15.61 -19.65 29.09
N ASN A 17 16.30 -19.00 28.16
CA ASN A 17 17.76 -19.01 28.16
C ASN A 17 18.31 -18.08 29.26
N THR A 18 19.62 -18.10 29.48
CA THR A 18 20.29 -17.26 30.49
C THR A 18 20.03 -15.76 30.29
N GLN A 19 20.10 -15.23 29.06
CA GLN A 19 19.86 -13.80 28.77
C GLN A 19 18.41 -13.39 29.10
N GLN A 20 17.45 -14.22 28.71
CA GLN A 20 16.03 -13.99 28.98
C GLN A 20 15.72 -14.09 30.47
N ASN A 21 16.27 -15.10 31.16
CA ASN A 21 16.07 -15.28 32.60
C ASN A 21 16.67 -14.11 33.39
N GLU A 22 17.86 -13.65 33.03
CA GLU A 22 18.51 -12.51 33.68
C GLU A 22 17.64 -11.24 33.62
N ILE A 23 17.03 -10.97 32.47
CA ILE A 23 16.08 -9.85 32.28
C ILE A 23 14.83 -10.03 33.15
N VAL A 24 14.21 -11.21 33.10
CA VAL A 24 12.97 -11.50 33.82
C VAL A 24 13.16 -11.32 35.32
N GLN A 25 14.29 -11.77 35.86
CA GLN A 25 14.63 -11.72 37.29
C GLN A 25 15.07 -10.34 37.80
N GLN A 26 15.27 -9.33 36.94
CA GLN A 26 15.64 -7.99 37.43
C GLN A 26 14.56 -7.42 38.38
N SER A 27 14.97 -6.67 39.40
CA SER A 27 14.06 -5.83 40.16
C SER A 27 13.47 -4.70 39.29
N LEU A 28 12.40 -4.07 39.77
CA LEU A 28 11.79 -2.87 39.16
C LEU A 28 12.21 -1.59 39.90
N ASP A 29 13.48 -1.51 40.27
CA ASP A 29 14.10 -0.32 40.88
C ASP A 29 14.77 0.58 39.83
N GLN A 30 15.12 0.03 38.66
CA GLN A 30 15.78 0.72 37.54
C GLN A 30 14.98 0.61 36.25
N ASN A 31 15.26 1.52 35.31
CA ASN A 31 14.72 1.47 33.95
C ASN A 31 15.52 0.45 33.13
N LEU A 32 14.87 -0.31 32.26
CA LEU A 32 15.52 -1.37 31.49
C LEU A 32 15.44 -1.08 29.99
N ARG A 33 16.56 -1.24 29.27
CA ARG A 33 16.61 -1.29 27.80
C ARG A 33 17.06 -2.66 27.34
N ILE A 34 16.22 -3.32 26.57
CA ILE A 34 16.47 -4.66 26.03
C ILE A 34 16.70 -4.55 24.53
N LEU A 35 17.97 -4.65 24.11
CA LEU A 35 18.37 -4.69 22.71
C LEU A 35 18.21 -6.12 22.20
N ALA A 36 17.20 -6.34 21.38
CA ALA A 36 16.79 -7.68 21.04
C ALA A 36 16.83 -7.91 19.53
N SER A 37 17.74 -8.78 19.10
CA SER A 37 17.90 -9.11 17.69
C SER A 37 16.65 -9.76 17.07
N ALA A 38 16.65 -9.92 15.75
CA ALA A 38 15.61 -10.65 15.05
C ALA A 38 15.48 -12.09 15.59
N GLY A 39 14.24 -12.56 15.80
CA GLY A 39 13.98 -13.94 16.21
C GLY A 39 14.49 -14.32 17.61
N SER A 40 14.74 -13.35 18.50
CA SER A 40 15.36 -13.60 19.81
C SER A 40 14.40 -13.95 20.96
N GLY A 41 13.10 -14.04 20.67
CA GLY A 41 12.10 -14.31 21.70
C GLY A 41 11.72 -13.08 22.54
N LYS A 42 11.78 -11.87 21.95
CA LYS A 42 11.30 -10.59 22.54
C LYS A 42 9.98 -10.75 23.28
N THR A 43 8.95 -11.20 22.57
CA THR A 43 7.59 -11.36 23.08
C THR A 43 7.54 -12.27 24.30
N THR A 44 8.27 -13.39 24.28
CA THR A 44 8.32 -14.33 25.41
C THR A 44 9.00 -13.68 26.62
N THR A 45 10.07 -12.92 26.41
CA THR A 45 10.80 -12.22 27.47
C THR A 45 9.93 -11.13 28.11
N ILE A 46 9.26 -10.31 27.29
CA ILE A 46 8.35 -9.25 27.75
C ILE A 46 7.21 -9.82 28.58
N THR A 47 6.50 -10.82 28.03
CA THR A 47 5.33 -11.41 28.71
C THR A 47 5.74 -12.15 29.98
N ALA A 48 6.88 -12.84 29.98
CA ALA A 48 7.42 -13.47 31.19
C ALA A 48 7.83 -12.43 32.26
N LYS A 49 8.40 -11.30 31.84
CA LYS A 49 8.77 -10.20 32.75
C LYS A 49 7.56 -9.59 33.42
N ILE A 50 6.48 -9.35 32.66
CA ILE A 50 5.21 -8.83 33.19
C ILE A 50 4.57 -9.85 34.12
N ALA A 51 4.53 -11.12 33.72
CA ALA A 51 4.02 -12.20 34.58
C ALA A 51 4.79 -12.24 35.91
N HIS A 52 6.12 -12.20 35.87
CA HIS A 52 6.97 -12.16 37.06
C HIS A 52 6.75 -10.91 37.92
N ALA A 53 6.57 -9.74 37.30
CA ALA A 53 6.24 -8.52 38.02
C ALA A 53 4.93 -8.64 38.82
N ILE A 54 3.92 -9.30 38.23
CA ILE A 54 2.63 -9.53 38.89
C ILE A 54 2.75 -10.61 39.99
N THR A 55 3.38 -11.74 39.70
CA THR A 55 3.37 -12.91 40.60
C THR A 55 4.42 -12.87 41.70
N ASN A 56 5.55 -12.21 41.47
CA ASN A 56 6.71 -12.24 42.37
C ASN A 56 7.11 -10.87 42.90
N LEU A 57 6.75 -9.77 42.21
CA LEU A 57 7.08 -8.40 42.64
C LEU A 57 5.85 -7.60 43.10
N ASP A 58 4.69 -8.26 43.23
CA ASP A 58 3.43 -7.69 43.73
C ASP A 58 2.96 -6.43 42.99
N VAL A 59 3.27 -6.33 41.69
CA VAL A 59 2.77 -5.24 40.84
C VAL A 59 1.33 -5.53 40.42
N LYS A 60 0.41 -4.63 40.76
CA LYS A 60 -1.00 -4.75 40.37
C LYS A 60 -1.14 -4.74 38.84
N PRO A 61 -1.91 -5.68 38.24
CA PRO A 61 -2.07 -5.76 36.79
C PRO A 61 -2.53 -4.46 36.13
N GLU A 62 -3.47 -3.74 36.73
CA GLU A 62 -4.03 -2.48 36.24
C GLU A 62 -3.02 -1.31 36.22
N ALA A 63 -1.94 -1.42 37.00
CA ALA A 63 -0.84 -0.45 37.06
C ALA A 63 0.25 -0.72 36.00
N ILE A 64 0.03 -1.70 35.12
CA ILE A 64 0.95 -2.07 34.04
C ILE A 64 0.36 -1.67 32.69
N VAL A 65 1.15 -0.92 31.92
CA VAL A 65 0.84 -0.52 30.55
C VAL A 65 1.87 -1.15 29.61
N LEU A 66 1.40 -1.90 28.61
CA LEU A 66 2.22 -2.49 27.56
C LEU A 66 1.75 -1.97 26.20
N THR A 67 2.64 -1.28 25.50
CA THR A 67 2.40 -0.81 24.13
C THR A 67 3.27 -1.57 23.12
N THR A 68 2.71 -1.84 21.94
CA THR A 68 3.42 -2.45 20.80
C THR A 68 2.98 -1.78 19.48
N PHE A 69 3.67 -2.06 18.38
CA PHE A 69 3.40 -1.44 17.08
C PHE A 69 2.09 -1.92 16.44
N SER A 70 1.71 -3.19 16.60
CA SER A 70 0.58 -3.82 15.90
C SER A 70 -0.50 -4.37 16.83
N ARG A 71 -1.75 -4.40 16.36
CA ARG A 71 -2.87 -4.99 17.12
C ARG A 71 -2.69 -6.50 17.32
N SER A 72 -2.25 -7.21 16.28
CA SER A 72 -1.96 -8.64 16.37
C SER A 72 -0.84 -8.95 17.36
N GLY A 73 0.18 -8.10 17.45
CA GLY A 73 1.22 -8.18 18.47
C GLY A 73 0.65 -8.03 19.89
N ALA A 74 -0.22 -7.04 20.10
CA ALA A 74 -0.87 -6.80 21.39
C ALA A 74 -1.76 -7.98 21.80
N ASP A 75 -2.60 -8.48 20.89
CA ASP A 75 -3.46 -9.64 21.12
C ASP A 75 -2.63 -10.88 21.47
N THR A 76 -1.55 -11.14 20.72
CA THR A 76 -0.64 -12.27 20.98
C THR A 76 0.04 -12.15 22.35
N MET A 77 0.48 -10.95 22.73
CA MET A 77 1.09 -10.71 24.05
C MET A 77 0.10 -10.90 25.18
N LYS A 78 -1.13 -10.41 25.01
CA LYS A 78 -2.22 -10.60 25.97
C LYS A 78 -2.54 -12.09 26.15
N GLU A 79 -2.73 -12.83 25.07
CA GLU A 79 -2.99 -14.27 25.12
C GLU A 79 -1.86 -15.04 25.81
N LYS A 80 -0.59 -14.70 25.53
CA LYS A 80 0.57 -15.33 26.18
C LYS A 80 0.61 -15.01 27.66
N LEU A 81 0.36 -13.76 28.05
CA LEU A 81 0.32 -13.36 29.44
C LEU A 81 -0.82 -14.09 30.18
N GLU A 82 -2.02 -14.10 29.61
CA GLU A 82 -3.18 -14.77 30.22
C GLU A 82 -3.00 -16.29 30.34
N LYS A 83 -2.27 -16.92 29.41
CA LYS A 83 -1.85 -18.33 29.53
C LYS A 83 -0.90 -18.57 30.71
N MET A 84 -0.14 -17.56 31.14
CA MET A 84 0.79 -17.68 32.27
C MET A 84 0.10 -17.41 33.61
N ILE A 85 -0.71 -16.36 33.70
CA ILE A 85 -1.24 -15.84 34.98
C ILE A 85 -2.77 -15.80 35.07
N GLY A 86 -3.50 -16.24 34.05
CA GLY A 86 -4.96 -16.14 33.97
C GLY A 86 -5.43 -14.77 33.44
N PRO A 87 -6.75 -14.53 33.40
CA PRO A 87 -7.30 -13.25 32.95
C PRO A 87 -6.69 -12.07 33.70
N THR A 88 -6.25 -11.05 32.95
CA THR A 88 -5.52 -9.91 33.51
C THR A 88 -6.17 -8.57 33.18
N GLN A 89 -6.02 -7.60 34.09
CA GLN A 89 -6.41 -6.19 33.88
C GLN A 89 -5.28 -5.32 33.32
N THR A 90 -4.15 -5.92 32.93
CA THR A 90 -3.05 -5.22 32.26
C THR A 90 -3.54 -4.49 31.02
N GLN A 91 -3.14 -3.22 30.88
CA GLN A 91 -3.50 -2.39 29.73
C GLN A 91 -2.53 -2.70 28.58
N ILE A 92 -3.00 -3.48 27.59
CA ILE A 92 -2.20 -3.94 26.46
C ILE A 92 -2.82 -3.44 25.15
N GLY A 93 -2.04 -2.77 24.31
CA GLY A 93 -2.54 -2.29 23.03
C GLY A 93 -1.46 -1.64 22.16
N THR A 94 -1.86 -1.08 21.03
CA THR A 94 -1.04 -0.08 20.33
C THR A 94 -1.23 1.29 20.97
N PHE A 95 -0.35 2.26 20.68
CA PHE A 95 -0.55 3.64 21.15
C PHE A 95 -1.96 4.16 20.86
N HIS A 96 -2.47 3.96 19.64
CA HIS A 96 -3.84 4.34 19.27
C HIS A 96 -4.91 3.63 20.10
N ALA A 97 -4.77 2.32 20.32
CA ALA A 97 -5.75 1.54 21.09
C ALA A 97 -5.75 1.96 22.57
N LEU A 98 -4.57 2.15 23.14
CA LEU A 98 -4.38 2.60 24.52
C LEU A 98 -4.89 4.03 24.71
N SER A 99 -4.57 4.97 23.81
CA SER A 99 -5.15 6.31 23.81
C SER A 99 -6.67 6.27 23.89
N LEU A 100 -7.30 5.47 23.02
CA LEU A 100 -8.76 5.34 23.01
C LEU A 100 -9.29 4.74 24.31
N GLN A 101 -8.66 3.68 24.83
CA GLN A 101 -9.05 3.02 26.07
C GLN A 101 -8.96 3.98 27.27
N VAL A 102 -7.83 4.68 27.41
CA VAL A 102 -7.57 5.61 28.51
C VAL A 102 -8.51 6.81 28.44
N LEU A 103 -8.67 7.42 27.25
CA LEU A 103 -9.56 8.58 27.08
C LEU A 103 -11.02 8.19 27.32
N LYS A 104 -11.50 7.05 26.80
CA LYS A 104 -12.89 6.60 27.07
C LYS A 104 -13.16 6.40 28.56
N ALA A 105 -12.21 5.83 29.29
CA ALA A 105 -12.38 5.52 30.71
C ALA A 105 -12.26 6.76 31.62
N ASN A 106 -11.47 7.77 31.23
CA ASN A 106 -11.08 8.87 32.13
C ASN A 106 -11.53 10.26 31.67
N ASP A 107 -11.65 10.50 30.37
CA ASP A 107 -12.04 11.80 29.81
C ASP A 107 -12.71 11.69 28.43
N PRO A 108 -13.89 11.04 28.34
CA PRO A 108 -14.55 10.76 27.05
C PRO A 108 -14.95 12.02 26.29
N ALA A 109 -15.05 13.17 26.98
CA ALA A 109 -15.32 14.46 26.35
C ALA A 109 -14.24 14.85 25.33
N ARG A 110 -12.97 14.46 25.54
CA ARG A 110 -11.86 14.74 24.61
C ARG A 110 -11.96 13.99 23.28
N LEU A 111 -12.75 12.93 23.25
CA LEU A 111 -13.02 12.18 22.01
C LEU A 111 -14.09 12.86 21.16
N GLN A 112 -14.80 13.85 21.70
CA GLN A 112 -15.76 14.64 20.93
C GLN A 112 -15.00 15.51 19.92
N GLY A 113 -15.48 15.52 18.67
CA GLY A 113 -14.84 16.28 17.60
C GLY A 113 -13.54 15.66 17.05
N MET A 114 -13.19 14.42 17.42
CA MET A 114 -12.10 13.67 16.78
C MET A 114 -12.51 13.27 15.35
N PHE A 115 -11.62 13.47 14.38
CA PHE A 115 -11.93 13.21 12.96
C PHE A 115 -11.14 12.05 12.38
N THR A 116 -9.89 11.86 12.82
CA THR A 116 -9.08 10.69 12.45
C THR A 116 -8.56 9.97 13.68
N VAL A 117 -8.34 8.66 13.53
CA VAL A 117 -7.71 7.81 14.53
C VAL A 117 -6.31 8.32 14.88
N ASP A 118 -5.60 8.95 13.93
CA ASP A 118 -4.25 9.48 14.14
C ASP A 118 -4.19 10.68 15.10
N GLU A 119 -5.34 11.25 15.49
CA GLU A 119 -5.41 12.26 16.54
C GLU A 119 -5.35 11.66 17.95
N LEU A 120 -5.64 10.36 18.11
CA LEU A 120 -5.71 9.72 19.43
C LEU A 120 -4.42 9.86 20.26
N PRO A 121 -3.19 9.66 19.72
CA PRO A 121 -1.97 9.79 20.50
C PRO A 121 -1.83 11.18 21.12
N TYR A 122 -2.08 12.25 20.37
CA TYR A 122 -1.92 13.58 20.92
C TYR A 122 -3.10 14.08 21.75
N LEU A 123 -4.32 13.58 21.53
CA LEU A 123 -5.39 13.77 22.53
C LEU A 123 -5.06 13.09 23.85
N TRP A 124 -4.36 11.95 23.80
CA TRP A 124 -3.87 11.27 24.99
C TRP A 124 -2.77 12.08 25.67
N LEU A 125 -1.82 12.66 24.92
CA LEU A 125 -0.83 13.58 25.47
C LEU A 125 -1.51 14.79 26.16
N ASP A 126 -2.47 15.44 25.51
CA ASP A 126 -3.23 16.56 26.09
C ASP A 126 -3.97 16.15 27.38
N PHE A 127 -4.45 14.91 27.45
CA PHE A 127 -5.04 14.36 28.67
C PHE A 127 -3.98 14.14 29.75
N LEU A 128 -2.83 13.54 29.42
CA LEU A 128 -1.76 13.25 30.37
C LEU A 128 -1.24 14.54 31.04
N GLN A 129 -1.15 15.63 30.28
CA GLN A 129 -0.77 16.97 30.77
C GLN A 129 -1.86 17.65 31.64
N SER A 130 -3.07 17.09 31.69
CA SER A 130 -4.15 17.60 32.56
C SER A 130 -4.03 17.07 33.99
N PRO A 131 -4.70 17.70 34.98
CA PRO A 131 -4.72 17.20 36.36
C PRO A 131 -5.26 15.77 36.49
N LYS A 132 -6.23 15.38 35.65
CA LYS A 132 -6.76 14.00 35.61
C LYS A 132 -5.71 13.03 35.07
N GLY A 133 -4.98 13.43 34.03
CA GLY A 133 -3.90 12.66 33.44
C GLY A 133 -2.73 12.46 34.40
N ALA A 134 -2.29 13.51 35.08
CA ALA A 134 -1.25 13.41 36.10
C ALA A 134 -1.62 12.44 37.23
N LYS A 135 -2.90 12.40 37.65
CA LYS A 135 -3.38 11.40 38.61
C LYS A 135 -3.34 9.98 38.03
N TRP A 136 -3.71 9.82 36.77
CA TRP A 136 -3.64 8.53 36.06
C TRP A 136 -2.19 8.05 35.94
N SER A 137 -1.24 8.90 35.52
CA SER A 137 0.18 8.56 35.40
C SER A 137 0.77 8.10 36.74
N LYS A 138 0.40 8.74 37.86
CA LYS A 138 0.80 8.32 39.22
C LYS A 138 0.32 6.93 39.63
N ALA A 139 -0.74 6.41 39.01
CA ALA A 139 -1.24 5.06 39.27
C ALA A 139 -0.46 3.99 38.49
N ILE A 140 0.36 4.38 37.51
CA ILE A 140 1.17 3.46 36.71
C ILE A 140 2.48 3.16 37.45
N THR A 141 2.81 1.88 37.54
CA THR A 141 4.04 1.36 38.16
C THR A 141 5.01 0.82 37.12
N LEU A 142 4.51 0.28 36.01
CA LEU A 142 5.34 -0.29 34.96
C LEU A 142 4.82 0.08 33.58
N LEU A 143 5.67 0.71 32.77
CA LEU A 143 5.46 0.98 31.36
C LEU A 143 6.38 0.08 30.53
N VAL A 144 5.82 -0.75 29.67
CA VAL A 144 6.57 -1.59 28.75
C VAL A 144 6.30 -1.15 27.33
N VAL A 145 7.35 -0.88 26.57
CA VAL A 145 7.27 -0.39 25.19
C VAL A 145 8.04 -1.33 24.28
N ASP A 146 7.30 -2.12 23.51
CA ASP A 146 7.84 -3.03 22.48
C ASP A 146 8.02 -2.30 21.14
N GLU A 147 8.87 -2.85 20.27
CA GLU A 147 9.27 -2.27 18.98
C GLU A 147 9.73 -0.81 19.10
N PHE A 148 10.47 -0.51 20.18
CA PHE A 148 10.86 0.85 20.57
C PHE A 148 11.64 1.60 19.49
N GLN A 149 12.30 0.90 18.57
CA GLN A 149 12.98 1.53 17.45
C GLN A 149 12.03 2.26 16.48
N ASP A 150 10.73 1.95 16.49
CA ASP A 150 9.74 2.56 15.58
C ASP A 150 8.91 3.69 16.24
N ILE A 151 9.39 4.20 17.37
CA ILE A 151 8.78 5.32 18.09
C ILE A 151 8.98 6.63 17.32
N ASN A 152 7.95 7.48 17.33
CA ASN A 152 8.01 8.86 16.82
C ASN A 152 7.91 9.88 17.96
N ASP A 153 8.02 11.17 17.63
CA ASP A 153 8.08 12.24 18.64
C ASP A 153 6.85 12.28 19.56
N ILE A 154 5.64 12.14 19.01
CA ILE A 154 4.43 12.16 19.84
C ILE A 154 4.36 10.97 20.80
N GLN A 155 4.79 9.79 20.37
CA GLN A 155 4.86 8.61 21.23
C GLN A 155 5.92 8.78 22.31
N LEU A 156 7.06 9.40 21.99
CA LEU A 156 8.08 9.74 22.97
C LEU A 156 7.56 10.74 24.01
N ASP A 157 6.82 11.77 23.59
CA ASP A 157 6.25 12.76 24.52
C ASP A 157 5.21 12.14 25.46
N ILE A 158 4.39 11.21 24.97
CA ILE A 158 3.49 10.41 25.81
C ILE A 158 4.29 9.61 26.85
N ILE A 159 5.37 8.95 26.42
CA ILE A 159 6.24 8.20 27.33
C ILE A 159 6.82 9.13 28.40
N ARG A 160 7.36 10.30 28.00
CA ARG A 160 7.91 11.31 28.92
C ARG A 160 6.87 11.76 29.94
N GLU A 161 5.64 12.03 29.50
CA GLU A 161 4.57 12.51 30.39
C GLU A 161 4.06 11.41 31.34
N ILE A 162 4.11 10.14 30.96
CA ILE A 162 3.82 9.04 31.89
C ILE A 162 4.93 8.95 32.96
N LEU A 163 6.19 9.09 32.54
CA LEU A 163 7.35 8.98 33.45
C LEU A 163 7.54 10.21 34.34
N SER A 164 7.05 11.39 33.95
CA SER A 164 7.13 12.63 34.73
C SER A 164 6.49 12.51 36.13
N ALA A 165 5.55 11.57 36.30
CA ALA A 165 4.92 11.27 37.57
C ALA A 165 5.85 10.62 38.61
N GLY A 166 6.99 10.06 38.18
CA GLY A 166 8.02 9.47 39.05
C GLY A 166 7.67 8.11 39.68
N THR A 167 6.48 7.57 39.40
CA THR A 167 6.02 6.27 39.95
C THR A 167 6.32 5.09 39.04
N ALA A 168 6.30 5.31 37.73
CA ALA A 168 6.47 4.25 36.75
C ALA A 168 7.96 3.99 36.45
N LYS A 169 8.34 2.71 36.36
CA LYS A 169 9.56 2.29 35.67
C LYS A 169 9.26 1.92 34.24
N ILE A 170 10.24 2.09 33.36
CA ILE A 170 10.11 1.73 31.95
C ILE A 170 10.96 0.51 31.59
N ILE A 171 10.39 -0.34 30.74
CA ILE A 171 11.10 -1.40 30.03
C ILE A 171 10.92 -1.15 28.53
N ILE A 172 11.98 -0.75 27.85
CA ILE A 172 11.97 -0.57 26.40
C ILE A 172 12.60 -1.79 25.74
N VAL A 173 11.96 -2.29 24.68
CA VAL A 173 12.44 -3.45 23.91
C VAL A 173 12.44 -3.10 22.44
N GLY A 174 13.55 -3.34 21.76
CA GLY A 174 13.65 -3.02 20.34
C GLY A 174 14.88 -3.59 19.66
N ASP A 175 14.89 -3.50 18.33
CA ASP A 175 16.03 -3.79 17.47
C ASP A 175 16.30 -2.56 16.59
N ASP A 176 17.30 -1.75 16.94
CA ASP A 176 17.73 -0.58 16.17
C ASP A 176 18.09 -0.90 14.70
N ALA A 177 18.43 -2.16 14.38
CA ALA A 177 18.64 -2.63 13.01
C ALA A 177 17.33 -2.93 12.25
N GLN A 178 16.17 -2.86 12.90
CA GLN A 178 14.84 -3.08 12.31
C GLN A 178 13.97 -1.82 12.26
N ASN A 179 14.53 -0.62 12.49
CA ASN A 179 13.75 0.59 12.26
C ASN A 179 13.54 0.78 10.74
N ILE A 180 12.29 0.64 10.30
CA ILE A 180 11.91 0.68 8.86
C ILE A 180 10.64 1.52 8.60
N TYR A 181 10.24 2.34 9.59
CA TYR A 181 9.05 3.19 9.49
C TYR A 181 9.41 4.68 9.58
N ALA A 182 10.63 5.06 9.16
CA ALA A 182 11.08 6.45 9.22
C ALA A 182 10.20 7.37 8.35
N TRP A 183 9.71 6.86 7.23
CA TRP A 183 8.68 7.52 6.41
C TRP A 183 7.34 7.78 7.12
N ARG A 184 7.04 7.08 8.23
CA ARG A 184 5.91 7.36 9.14
C ARG A 184 6.30 8.25 10.33
N GLY A 185 7.50 8.82 10.30
CA GLY A 185 8.04 9.70 11.33
C GLY A 185 8.75 9.00 12.49
N SER A 186 8.99 7.69 12.42
CA SER A 186 9.78 7.02 13.48
C SER A 186 11.24 7.45 13.43
N ARG A 187 11.91 7.55 14.59
CA ARG A 187 13.30 8.00 14.69
C ARG A 187 14.15 6.99 15.44
N VAL A 188 15.10 6.35 14.74
CA VAL A 188 16.02 5.38 15.35
C VAL A 188 16.93 6.04 16.39
N GLU A 189 17.21 7.34 16.27
CA GLU A 189 18.03 8.09 17.23
C GLU A 189 17.42 8.04 18.62
N ILE A 190 16.08 7.93 18.74
CA ILE A 190 15.39 7.83 20.02
C ILE A 190 15.92 6.60 20.78
N ILE A 191 15.88 5.39 20.19
CA ILE A 191 16.37 4.18 20.88
C ILE A 191 17.87 4.23 21.18
N LEU A 192 18.67 4.80 20.26
CA LEU A 192 20.12 4.91 20.39
C LEU A 192 20.50 5.85 21.56
N ASN A 193 19.84 6.99 21.65
CA ASN A 193 20.15 8.07 22.60
C ASN A 193 19.30 8.02 23.87
N MET A 194 18.58 6.92 24.15
CA MET A 194 17.72 6.82 25.34
C MET A 194 18.39 7.08 26.68
N HIS A 195 19.70 6.91 26.76
CA HIS A 195 20.47 7.23 27.97
C HIS A 195 20.50 8.74 28.28
N GLU A 196 20.28 9.59 27.27
CA GLU A 196 20.10 11.05 27.42
C GLU A 196 18.68 11.40 27.88
N GLU A 197 17.70 10.59 27.50
CA GLU A 197 16.27 10.80 27.76
C GLU A 197 15.81 10.25 29.12
N ILE A 198 16.37 9.11 29.54
CA ILE A 198 15.94 8.39 30.74
C ILE A 198 17.15 8.13 31.63
N THR A 199 17.16 8.75 32.81
CA THR A 199 18.20 8.53 33.80
C THR A 199 18.15 7.10 34.37
N SER A 200 19.33 6.56 34.69
CA SER A 200 19.49 5.23 35.33
C SER A 200 18.86 4.07 34.54
N ILE A 201 19.10 4.03 33.22
CA ILE A 201 18.71 2.92 32.34
C ILE A 201 19.80 1.84 32.30
N LYS A 202 19.40 0.57 32.47
CA LYS A 202 20.28 -0.59 32.44
C LYS A 202 20.04 -1.39 31.15
N ASP A 203 21.13 -1.69 30.46
CA ASP A 203 21.10 -2.38 29.17
C ASP A 203 21.19 -3.90 29.31
N PHE A 204 20.36 -4.59 28.55
CA PHE A 204 20.38 -6.05 28.36
C PHE A 204 20.32 -6.38 26.87
N GLN A 205 20.79 -7.56 26.50
CA GLN A 205 20.82 -8.01 25.11
C GLN A 205 20.20 -9.40 24.93
N LEU A 206 19.39 -9.55 23.88
CA LEU A 206 18.86 -10.83 23.43
C LEU A 206 19.44 -11.16 22.05
N THR A 207 20.51 -11.96 22.05
CA THR A 207 21.35 -12.24 20.87
C THR A 207 21.07 -13.60 20.21
N TYR A 208 20.42 -14.51 20.95
CA TYR A 208 20.12 -15.85 20.49
C TYR A 208 18.96 -15.87 19.49
N ASN A 209 19.21 -16.19 18.22
CA ASN A 209 18.21 -16.26 17.17
C ASN A 209 17.65 -17.69 17.05
N TYR A 210 16.36 -17.86 17.35
CA TYR A 210 15.66 -19.15 17.29
C TYR A 210 14.95 -19.41 15.95
N ARG A 211 14.92 -18.42 15.06
CA ARG A 211 14.16 -18.44 13.81
C ARG A 211 14.95 -19.04 12.66
N SER A 212 16.16 -18.57 12.44
CA SER A 212 16.91 -18.71 11.20
C SER A 212 18.08 -19.66 11.35
N SER A 213 18.42 -20.35 10.27
CA SER A 213 19.61 -21.21 10.20
C SER A 213 20.91 -20.40 10.37
N GLU A 214 21.98 -21.07 10.76
CA GLU A 214 23.29 -20.46 10.96
C GLU A 214 23.79 -19.68 9.72
N SER A 215 23.59 -20.23 8.53
CA SER A 215 24.00 -19.57 7.28
C SER A 215 23.24 -18.27 7.01
N ILE A 216 21.95 -18.20 7.35
CA ILE A 216 21.14 -16.98 7.22
C ILE A 216 21.55 -15.96 8.28
N VAL A 217 21.75 -16.39 9.53
CA VAL A 217 22.22 -15.52 10.62
C VAL A 217 23.60 -14.91 10.30
N ALA A 218 24.51 -15.67 9.68
CA ALA A 218 25.79 -15.16 9.24
C ALA A 218 25.66 -14.04 8.18
N VAL A 219 24.77 -14.19 7.20
CA VAL A 219 24.47 -13.14 6.22
C VAL A 219 23.85 -11.91 6.89
N ALA A 220 22.88 -12.10 7.79
CA ALA A 220 22.25 -11.01 8.51
C ALA A 220 23.24 -10.23 9.38
N ASN A 221 24.15 -10.92 10.09
CA ASN A 221 25.24 -10.29 10.83
C ASN A 221 26.23 -9.53 9.92
N SER A 222 26.47 -10.02 8.69
CA SER A 222 27.30 -9.32 7.71
C SER A 222 26.67 -7.97 7.30
N LEU A 223 25.35 -7.94 7.14
CA LEU A 223 24.61 -6.70 6.84
C LEU A 223 24.55 -5.76 8.04
N MET A 224 24.25 -6.28 9.23
CA MET A 224 24.11 -5.51 10.46
C MET A 224 25.36 -4.70 10.82
N ARG A 225 26.56 -5.23 10.49
CA ARG A 225 27.84 -4.53 10.74
C ARG A 225 27.94 -3.15 10.07
N LYS A 226 27.16 -2.91 9.02
CA LYS A 226 27.13 -1.65 8.28
C LYS A 226 25.91 -0.80 8.59
N ILE A 227 25.06 -1.23 9.53
CA ILE A 227 23.93 -0.44 10.00
C ILE A 227 24.41 0.34 11.22
N PRO A 228 24.16 1.66 11.32
CA PRO A 228 24.40 2.39 12.56
C PRO A 228 23.54 1.79 13.68
N THR A 229 24.21 1.21 14.68
CA THR A 229 23.63 0.60 15.88
C THR A 229 24.42 1.02 17.11
N LEU A 230 23.94 0.70 18.31
CA LEU A 230 24.71 0.88 19.54
C LEU A 230 26.08 0.17 19.48
N SER A 231 27.12 0.85 19.96
CA SER A 231 28.51 0.38 19.88
C SER A 231 28.76 -0.95 20.62
N HIS A 232 27.98 -1.22 21.65
CA HIS A 232 28.04 -2.45 22.46
C HIS A 232 27.08 -3.53 21.98
N LYS A 233 26.34 -3.33 20.87
CA LYS A 233 25.39 -4.33 20.36
C LYS A 233 26.13 -5.57 19.87
N GLU A 234 25.79 -6.73 20.43
CA GLU A 234 26.38 -8.01 20.10
C GLU A 234 25.79 -8.61 18.82
N ARG A 235 26.58 -9.47 18.17
CA ARG A 235 26.15 -10.22 16.98
C ARG A 235 25.13 -11.32 17.35
N MET A 236 24.26 -11.65 16.40
CA MET A 236 23.34 -12.77 16.58
C MET A 236 24.06 -14.12 16.62
N THR A 237 23.56 -15.03 17.45
CA THR A 237 23.99 -16.43 17.50
C THR A 237 22.82 -17.33 17.14
N ALA A 238 22.98 -18.17 16.11
CA ALA A 238 21.93 -19.08 15.67
C ALA A 238 21.72 -20.22 16.67
N MET A 239 20.47 -20.44 17.07
CA MET A 239 20.05 -21.49 17.99
C MET A 239 19.27 -22.61 17.32
N ARG A 240 18.81 -22.36 16.08
CA ARG A 240 18.02 -23.33 15.32
C ARG A 240 18.91 -24.46 14.86
N ASN A 241 18.58 -25.69 15.27
CA ASN A 241 19.24 -26.89 14.80
C ASN A 241 18.67 -27.28 13.42
N ALA A 242 19.29 -26.75 12.36
CA ALA A 242 18.95 -27.05 10.98
C ALA A 242 20.22 -27.23 10.15
N THR A 243 20.19 -28.13 9.17
CA THR A 243 21.32 -28.32 8.25
C THR A 243 21.63 -27.00 7.55
N PRO A 244 22.85 -26.46 7.68
CA PRO A 244 23.19 -25.16 7.11
C PRO A 244 23.22 -25.23 5.59
N VAL A 245 22.24 -24.57 4.95
CA VAL A 245 22.20 -24.33 3.50
C VAL A 245 22.61 -22.89 3.25
N LYS A 246 23.65 -22.68 2.43
CA LYS A 246 24.08 -21.33 2.06
C LYS A 246 22.98 -20.62 1.26
N PRO A 247 22.65 -19.36 1.58
CA PRO A 247 21.75 -18.56 0.77
C PRO A 247 22.22 -18.49 -0.69
N GLU A 248 21.26 -18.58 -1.61
CA GLU A 248 21.54 -18.59 -3.04
C GLU A 248 21.44 -17.18 -3.63
N ILE A 249 22.40 -16.82 -4.49
CA ILE A 249 22.31 -15.65 -5.37
C ILE A 249 22.13 -16.14 -6.80
N ARG A 250 21.06 -15.70 -7.47
CA ARG A 250 20.77 -16.08 -8.85
C ARG A 250 20.60 -14.87 -9.75
N TYR A 251 21.30 -14.91 -10.87
CA TYR A 251 21.20 -13.91 -11.92
C TYR A 251 20.17 -14.32 -12.97
N PHE A 252 19.30 -13.37 -13.36
CA PHE A 252 18.40 -13.51 -14.50
C PHE A 252 18.60 -12.36 -15.47
N HIS A 253 18.60 -12.70 -16.76
CA HIS A 253 18.71 -11.68 -17.79
C HIS A 253 17.42 -10.85 -17.90
N ARG A 254 16.27 -11.54 -17.95
CA ARG A 254 14.94 -10.93 -18.05
C ARG A 254 14.14 -11.22 -16.79
N PHE A 255 13.33 -10.25 -16.38
CA PHE A 255 12.46 -10.42 -15.21
C PHE A 255 11.40 -11.52 -15.42
N ALA A 256 10.89 -11.70 -16.64
CA ALA A 256 10.00 -12.82 -16.96
C ALA A 256 10.66 -14.20 -16.72
N SER A 257 11.97 -14.33 -16.97
CA SER A 257 12.72 -15.56 -16.69
C SER A 257 12.89 -15.80 -15.18
N GLU A 258 13.11 -14.73 -14.41
CA GLU A 258 13.14 -14.77 -12.94
C GLU A 258 11.79 -15.28 -12.39
N VAL A 259 10.68 -14.70 -12.84
CA VAL A 259 9.31 -15.09 -12.44
C VAL A 259 9.06 -16.57 -12.73
N ASN A 260 9.30 -17.02 -13.96
CA ASN A 260 9.05 -18.41 -14.36
C ASN A 260 9.89 -19.40 -13.55
N TRP A 261 11.20 -19.13 -13.38
CA TRP A 261 12.08 -20.00 -12.63
C TRP A 261 11.67 -20.12 -11.15
N ILE A 262 11.33 -19.00 -10.51
CA ILE A 262 10.88 -19.00 -9.11
C ILE A 262 9.60 -19.84 -8.97
N ILE A 263 8.63 -19.68 -9.87
CA ILE A 263 7.40 -20.48 -9.81
C ILE A 263 7.69 -21.98 -9.96
N ASP A 264 8.54 -22.35 -10.91
CA ASP A 264 8.88 -23.76 -11.14
C ASP A 264 9.65 -24.35 -9.93
N ASP A 265 10.53 -23.55 -9.29
CA ASP A 265 11.22 -23.95 -8.06
C ASP A 265 10.25 -24.09 -6.88
N ILE A 266 9.26 -23.20 -6.75
CA ILE A 266 8.22 -23.27 -5.72
C ILE A 266 7.37 -24.52 -5.91
N ILE A 267 6.93 -24.83 -7.14
CA ILE A 267 6.17 -26.05 -7.46
C ILE A 267 6.98 -27.28 -7.04
N ARG A 268 8.27 -27.32 -7.42
CA ARG A 268 9.18 -28.41 -7.04
C ARG A 268 9.29 -28.56 -5.52
N ARG A 269 9.39 -27.45 -4.78
CA ARG A 269 9.45 -27.44 -3.30
C ARG A 269 8.14 -27.90 -2.66
N GLN A 270 7.00 -27.49 -3.20
CA GLN A 270 5.69 -27.96 -2.73
C GLN A 270 5.52 -29.47 -2.93
N VAL A 271 6.00 -30.02 -4.06
CA VAL A 271 6.03 -31.48 -4.29
C VAL A 271 6.91 -32.20 -3.26
N LEU A 272 7.98 -31.56 -2.79
CA LEU A 272 8.83 -32.05 -1.71
C LEU A 272 8.25 -31.81 -0.30
N GLY A 273 7.05 -31.23 -0.20
CA GLY A 273 6.33 -31.01 1.06
C GLY A 273 6.60 -29.67 1.75
N GLU A 274 7.35 -28.73 1.13
CA GLU A 274 7.51 -27.38 1.69
C GLU A 274 6.22 -26.57 1.51
N LYS A 275 5.67 -26.09 2.64
CA LYS A 275 4.40 -25.34 2.70
C LYS A 275 4.53 -23.89 3.17
N SER A 276 5.68 -23.46 3.66
CA SER A 276 5.85 -22.09 4.17
C SER A 276 6.80 -21.32 3.27
N ILE A 277 6.24 -20.65 2.24
CA ILE A 277 7.01 -19.99 1.19
C ILE A 277 6.56 -18.53 1.05
N ALA A 278 7.53 -17.61 0.94
CA ALA A 278 7.26 -16.22 0.62
C ALA A 278 8.14 -15.66 -0.51
N ILE A 279 7.55 -14.78 -1.33
CA ILE A 279 8.26 -13.92 -2.29
C ILE A 279 8.18 -12.49 -1.77
N LEU A 280 9.34 -11.90 -1.53
CA LEU A 280 9.50 -10.57 -0.96
C LEU A 280 10.11 -9.60 -1.97
N SER A 281 9.52 -8.42 -2.09
CA SER A 281 10.04 -7.31 -2.91
C SER A 281 9.91 -5.98 -2.16
N LYS A 282 10.62 -4.93 -2.58
CA LYS A 282 10.41 -3.58 -2.03
C LYS A 282 9.02 -3.03 -2.41
N TYR A 283 8.53 -3.34 -3.61
CA TYR A 283 7.31 -2.73 -4.17
C TYR A 283 6.28 -3.77 -4.61
N ASN A 284 5.00 -3.39 -4.46
CA ASN A 284 3.86 -4.21 -4.88
C ASN A 284 3.81 -4.45 -6.39
N ASN A 285 4.23 -3.49 -7.22
CA ASN A 285 4.21 -3.63 -8.68
C ASN A 285 5.07 -4.81 -9.18
N VAL A 286 6.14 -5.15 -8.48
CA VAL A 286 6.95 -6.35 -8.75
C VAL A 286 6.17 -7.62 -8.39
N LEU A 287 5.47 -7.60 -7.25
CA LEU A 287 4.69 -8.74 -6.76
C LEU A 287 3.46 -9.03 -7.63
N TYR A 288 2.86 -8.02 -8.26
CA TYR A 288 1.73 -8.19 -9.17
C TYR A 288 2.04 -9.12 -10.35
N GLN A 289 3.27 -9.11 -10.85
CA GLN A 289 3.69 -10.00 -11.93
C GLN A 289 3.79 -11.46 -11.48
N PHE A 290 4.21 -11.69 -10.24
CA PHE A 290 4.15 -13.02 -9.63
C PHE A 290 2.70 -13.45 -9.38
N GLU A 291 1.86 -12.56 -8.86
CA GLU A 291 0.43 -12.82 -8.65
C GLU A 291 -0.25 -13.23 -9.97
N GLU A 292 -0.05 -12.45 -11.03
CA GLU A 292 -0.59 -12.74 -12.36
C GLU A 292 -0.14 -14.13 -12.85
N ALA A 293 1.16 -14.43 -12.76
CA ALA A 293 1.69 -15.72 -13.22
C ALA A 293 1.17 -16.92 -12.40
N PHE A 294 1.01 -16.78 -11.08
CA PHE A 294 0.39 -17.81 -10.24
C PHE A 294 -1.08 -18.03 -10.60
N VAL A 295 -1.85 -16.95 -10.78
CA VAL A 295 -3.27 -17.01 -11.15
C VAL A 295 -3.45 -17.68 -12.50
N GLN A 296 -2.64 -17.34 -13.51
CA GLN A 296 -2.68 -17.99 -14.83
C GLN A 296 -2.37 -19.50 -14.75
N LYS A 297 -1.41 -19.90 -13.90
CA LYS A 297 -1.07 -21.31 -13.64
C LYS A 297 -2.06 -21.99 -12.68
N LYS A 298 -3.10 -21.31 -12.20
CA LYS A 298 -4.10 -21.80 -11.23
C LYS A 298 -3.49 -22.28 -9.91
N ILE A 299 -2.41 -21.64 -9.48
CA ILE A 299 -1.73 -21.93 -8.22
C ILE A 299 -2.19 -20.91 -7.17
N PRO A 300 -2.75 -21.33 -6.02
CA PRO A 300 -3.19 -20.41 -4.98
C PRO A 300 -2.01 -19.64 -4.37
N CYS A 301 -2.03 -18.32 -4.44
CA CYS A 301 -1.11 -17.43 -3.72
C CYS A 301 -1.88 -16.31 -3.03
N LYS A 302 -1.33 -15.74 -1.96
CA LYS A 302 -1.91 -14.60 -1.26
C LYS A 302 -0.98 -13.41 -1.33
N LEU A 303 -1.43 -12.35 -1.97
CA LEU A 303 -0.78 -11.05 -1.91
C LEU A 303 -1.15 -10.37 -0.60
N MET A 304 -0.15 -9.99 0.19
CA MET A 304 -0.33 -9.19 1.38
C MET A 304 -0.53 -7.73 0.98
N THR A 305 -1.79 -7.39 0.72
CA THR A 305 -2.30 -6.02 0.67
C THR A 305 -2.75 -5.57 2.08
N ASP A 306 -3.21 -4.32 2.22
CA ASP A 306 -3.58 -3.69 3.50
C ASP A 306 -4.31 -4.61 4.50
N GLU A 307 -4.04 -4.43 5.79
CA GLU A 307 -4.50 -5.29 6.89
C GLU A 307 -6.01 -5.55 6.93
N LYS A 308 -6.84 -4.65 6.37
CA LYS A 308 -8.31 -4.81 6.32
C LYS A 308 -8.75 -5.99 5.43
N LEU A 309 -8.03 -6.29 4.35
CA LEU A 309 -8.31 -7.42 3.44
C LEU A 309 -7.98 -8.78 4.09
N ASN A 310 -7.06 -8.79 5.06
CA ASN A 310 -6.54 -10.02 5.67
C ASN A 310 -7.47 -10.66 6.72
N LYS A 311 -8.58 -10.00 7.10
CA LYS A 311 -9.42 -10.41 8.24
C LYS A 311 -10.49 -11.48 7.94
N ARG A 312 -10.79 -11.80 6.67
CA ARG A 312 -11.76 -12.87 6.34
C ARG A 312 -11.05 -14.15 5.91
N LYS A 313 -11.44 -15.28 6.53
CA LYS A 313 -10.85 -16.63 6.35
C LYS A 313 -11.06 -17.15 4.91
N GLY A 314 -10.12 -16.85 4.02
CA GLY A 314 -9.87 -17.67 2.83
C GLY A 314 -9.09 -18.95 3.19
N LYS A 315 -8.99 -19.92 2.28
CA LYS A 315 -8.07 -21.05 2.43
C LYS A 315 -6.67 -20.49 2.73
N GLU A 316 -6.04 -20.94 3.82
CA GLU A 316 -4.63 -20.67 4.06
C GLU A 316 -3.85 -21.19 2.85
N THR A 317 -3.17 -20.28 2.16
CA THR A 317 -2.22 -20.64 1.11
C THR A 317 -0.83 -20.62 1.69
N ASP A 318 -0.07 -21.61 1.24
CA ASP A 318 1.32 -21.86 1.56
C ASP A 318 2.29 -20.85 0.88
N ILE A 319 1.78 -20.05 -0.07
CA ILE A 319 2.57 -19.08 -0.85
C ILE A 319 2.10 -17.66 -0.57
N ILE A 320 2.98 -16.86 0.02
CA ILE A 320 2.73 -15.45 0.35
C ILE A 320 3.57 -14.53 -0.53
N LEU A 321 2.95 -13.49 -1.09
CA LEU A 321 3.63 -12.38 -1.76
C LEU A 321 3.56 -11.17 -0.83
N SER A 322 4.69 -10.57 -0.45
CA SER A 322 4.69 -9.47 0.51
C SER A 322 5.79 -8.45 0.24
N THR A 323 5.57 -7.21 0.65
CA THR A 323 6.64 -6.20 0.62
C THR A 323 7.62 -6.42 1.77
N PHE A 324 8.82 -5.87 1.68
CA PHE A 324 9.77 -5.89 2.80
C PHE A 324 9.15 -5.31 4.09
N HIS A 325 8.39 -4.21 3.98
CA HIS A 325 7.70 -3.58 5.11
C HIS A 325 6.60 -4.47 5.69
N ALA A 326 5.71 -5.00 4.86
CA ALA A 326 4.59 -5.85 5.31
C ALA A 326 5.07 -7.22 5.83
N SER A 327 6.31 -7.62 5.54
CA SER A 327 6.91 -8.85 6.07
C SER A 327 7.38 -8.75 7.52
N LYS A 328 7.46 -7.54 8.10
CA LYS A 328 7.94 -7.35 9.47
C LYS A 328 7.06 -8.13 10.46
N GLY A 329 7.70 -8.75 11.45
CA GLY A 329 7.05 -9.66 12.40
C GLY A 329 6.76 -11.07 11.87
N LEU A 330 6.75 -11.30 10.55
CA LEU A 330 6.45 -12.60 9.94
C LEU A 330 7.71 -13.45 9.71
N GLU A 331 7.51 -14.72 9.34
CA GLU A 331 8.57 -15.68 9.05
C GLU A 331 8.10 -16.86 8.20
N TRP A 332 8.97 -17.36 7.32
CA TRP A 332 8.69 -18.48 6.41
C TRP A 332 9.87 -19.45 6.31
N ASP A 333 9.60 -20.71 5.97
CA ASP A 333 10.66 -21.71 5.79
C ASP A 333 11.56 -21.39 4.59
N THR A 334 10.97 -20.93 3.50
CA THR A 334 11.66 -20.51 2.28
C THR A 334 11.27 -19.08 1.89
N VAL A 335 12.26 -18.22 1.66
CA VAL A 335 12.06 -16.83 1.23
C VAL A 335 12.83 -16.54 -0.05
N TYR A 336 12.13 -16.00 -1.04
CA TYR A 336 12.72 -15.38 -2.24
C TYR A 336 12.74 -13.87 -2.05
N ILE A 337 13.89 -13.23 -2.22
CA ILE A 337 14.01 -11.77 -2.28
C ILE A 337 14.36 -11.39 -3.72
N VAL A 338 13.45 -10.67 -4.38
CA VAL A 338 13.49 -10.48 -5.84
C VAL A 338 13.93 -9.08 -6.26
N LYS A 339 14.29 -8.93 -7.54
CA LYS A 339 14.61 -7.63 -8.17
C LYS A 339 15.78 -6.85 -7.51
N LEU A 340 16.77 -7.53 -6.93
CA LEU A 340 17.91 -6.92 -6.22
C LEU A 340 18.99 -6.30 -7.15
N HIS A 341 18.66 -5.21 -7.83
CA HIS A 341 19.61 -4.43 -8.63
C HIS A 341 19.50 -2.92 -8.34
N ASP A 342 20.62 -2.21 -8.47
CA ASP A 342 20.72 -0.76 -8.27
C ASP A 342 19.71 -0.04 -9.20
N GLY A 343 18.95 0.90 -8.64
CA GLY A 343 17.85 1.59 -9.33
C GLY A 343 16.46 1.00 -9.02
N ALA A 344 16.38 -0.29 -8.66
CA ALA A 344 15.19 -0.87 -8.03
C ALA A 344 15.37 -0.98 -6.52
N PHE A 345 16.52 -1.46 -6.07
CA PHE A 345 16.89 -1.54 -4.65
C PHE A 345 18.42 -1.58 -4.47
N PRO A 346 19.05 -0.56 -3.83
CA PRO A 346 18.41 0.63 -3.28
C PRO A 346 17.95 1.63 -4.36
N GLN A 347 16.91 2.42 -4.06
CA GLN A 347 16.39 3.44 -5.00
C GLN A 347 17.08 4.79 -4.75
N LYS A 348 17.11 5.24 -3.50
CA LYS A 348 17.80 6.47 -3.10
C LYS A 348 19.24 6.16 -2.73
N LYS A 349 20.13 7.13 -2.96
CA LYS A 349 21.59 6.95 -2.87
C LYS A 349 22.28 7.85 -1.85
N ASP A 350 21.56 8.79 -1.23
CA ASP A 350 22.04 9.52 -0.06
C ASP A 350 22.26 8.57 1.14
N GLU A 351 23.17 8.93 2.04
CA GLU A 351 23.64 8.03 3.10
C GLU A 351 22.54 7.62 4.08
N GLU A 352 21.69 8.57 4.49
CA GLU A 352 20.58 8.32 5.41
C GLU A 352 19.57 7.34 4.81
N SER A 353 19.15 7.56 3.56
CA SER A 353 18.28 6.63 2.85
C SER A 353 18.92 5.24 2.67
N ILE A 354 20.24 5.17 2.47
CA ILE A 354 20.94 3.89 2.31
C ILE A 354 20.90 3.07 3.61
N ASP A 355 21.01 3.70 4.77
CA ASP A 355 20.93 3.01 6.05
C ASP A 355 19.52 2.49 6.32
N GLU A 356 18.48 3.27 6.00
CA GLU A 356 17.08 2.81 6.04
C GLU A 356 16.85 1.63 5.09
N GLU A 357 17.29 1.73 3.84
CA GLU A 357 17.14 0.64 2.86
C GLU A 357 17.95 -0.61 3.29
N ARG A 358 19.09 -0.45 3.97
CA ARG A 358 19.86 -1.57 4.53
C ARG A 358 19.13 -2.25 5.69
N ARG A 359 18.50 -1.49 6.59
CA ARG A 359 17.62 -2.03 7.65
C ARG A 359 16.46 -2.81 7.04
N LEU A 360 15.85 -2.27 5.98
CA LEU A 360 14.78 -2.94 5.25
C LEU A 360 15.24 -4.27 4.63
N PHE A 361 16.44 -4.31 4.04
CA PHE A 361 17.03 -5.55 3.53
C PHE A 361 17.32 -6.57 4.65
N TYR A 362 17.86 -6.10 5.78
CA TYR A 362 18.10 -6.93 6.97
C TYR A 362 16.79 -7.55 7.49
N VAL A 363 15.70 -6.78 7.54
CA VAL A 363 14.37 -7.31 7.90
C VAL A 363 13.95 -8.41 6.93
N ALA A 364 14.06 -8.20 5.62
CA ALA A 364 13.68 -9.19 4.60
C ALA A 364 14.50 -10.49 4.72
N VAL A 365 15.82 -10.39 4.90
CA VAL A 365 16.71 -11.55 5.10
C VAL A 365 16.34 -12.34 6.36
N THR A 366 16.02 -11.65 7.46
CA THR A 366 15.68 -12.29 8.76
C THR A 366 14.26 -12.86 8.82
N ARG A 367 13.50 -12.85 7.71
CA ARG A 367 12.22 -13.55 7.60
C ARG A 367 12.39 -15.04 7.28
N ALA A 368 13.53 -15.41 6.70
CA ALA A 368 13.81 -16.78 6.26
C ALA A 368 14.24 -17.67 7.43
N ARG A 369 13.62 -18.85 7.58
CA ARG A 369 14.01 -19.86 8.57
C ARG A 369 15.07 -20.82 8.03
N ASN A 370 14.84 -21.42 6.86
CA ASN A 370 15.69 -22.50 6.34
C ASN A 370 16.38 -22.13 5.02
N ASN A 371 15.62 -21.64 4.03
CA ASN A 371 16.11 -21.34 2.69
C ASN A 371 15.95 -19.85 2.36
N LEU A 372 17.01 -19.23 1.83
CA LEU A 372 17.00 -17.87 1.33
C LEU A 372 17.54 -17.85 -0.10
N VAL A 373 16.73 -17.38 -1.04
CA VAL A 373 17.09 -17.20 -2.45
C VAL A 373 16.97 -15.72 -2.78
N MET A 374 18.04 -15.14 -3.32
CA MET A 374 18.10 -13.72 -3.67
C MET A 374 18.36 -13.62 -5.17
N THR A 375 17.52 -12.86 -5.87
CA THR A 375 17.55 -12.79 -7.34
C THR A 375 17.79 -11.37 -7.81
N TYR A 376 18.58 -11.22 -8.87
CA TYR A 376 18.90 -9.93 -9.47
C TYR A 376 18.94 -10.00 -11.00
N SER A 377 18.85 -8.84 -11.65
CA SER A 377 18.91 -8.69 -13.10
C SER A 377 19.82 -7.53 -13.51
N LYS A 378 19.98 -7.28 -14.82
CA LYS A 378 20.82 -6.21 -15.41
C LYS A 378 22.35 -6.34 -15.21
N GLY A 379 22.84 -7.51 -14.82
CA GLY A 379 24.27 -7.87 -14.77
C GLY A 379 24.97 -7.44 -13.47
N GLU A 380 26.19 -7.95 -13.22
CA GLU A 380 26.90 -7.76 -11.93
C GLU A 380 27.19 -6.29 -11.60
N LYS A 381 27.45 -5.43 -12.60
CA LYS A 381 27.70 -3.99 -12.39
C LYS A 381 26.51 -3.28 -11.75
N ASN A 382 25.30 -3.74 -12.05
CA ASN A 382 24.05 -3.18 -11.53
C ASN A 382 23.53 -3.98 -10.33
N MET A 383 24.27 -4.97 -9.82
CA MET A 383 23.84 -5.74 -8.66
C MET A 383 23.66 -4.84 -7.44
N CYS A 384 22.58 -5.06 -6.69
CA CYS A 384 22.25 -4.33 -5.47
C CYS A 384 23.50 -4.17 -4.60
N ARG A 385 23.78 -2.93 -4.17
CA ARG A 385 24.87 -2.62 -3.22
C ARG A 385 24.91 -3.62 -2.05
N PHE A 386 23.80 -3.90 -1.40
CA PHE A 386 23.77 -4.77 -0.21
C PHE A 386 24.22 -6.21 -0.50
N LEU A 387 23.97 -6.73 -1.70
CA LEU A 387 24.51 -8.04 -2.11
C LEU A 387 26.04 -8.03 -2.26
N ARG A 388 26.61 -6.92 -2.75
CA ARG A 388 28.07 -6.73 -2.84
C ARG A 388 28.74 -6.59 -1.48
N GLU A 389 27.99 -6.12 -0.48
CA GLU A 389 28.49 -5.93 0.89
C GLU A 389 28.54 -7.24 1.69
N ILE A 390 27.83 -8.28 1.27
CA ILE A 390 27.85 -9.59 1.93
C ILE A 390 29.14 -10.33 1.56
N HIS A 391 29.78 -10.91 2.57
CA HIS A 391 30.98 -11.72 2.38
C HIS A 391 30.70 -12.95 1.48
N ARG A 392 31.32 -12.98 0.28
CA ARG A 392 31.02 -13.97 -0.79
C ARG A 392 30.99 -15.44 -0.34
N PRO A 393 31.93 -15.94 0.50
CA PRO A 393 31.89 -17.30 1.02
C PRO A 393 30.64 -17.71 1.79
N LEU A 394 29.83 -16.76 2.27
CA LEU A 394 28.55 -17.02 2.94
C LEU A 394 27.44 -17.40 1.93
N LEU A 395 27.66 -17.16 0.64
CA LEU A 395 26.66 -17.26 -0.41
C LEU A 395 27.01 -18.36 -1.43
N ARG A 396 25.99 -18.92 -2.08
CA ARG A 396 26.13 -19.80 -3.25
C ARG A 396 25.66 -19.06 -4.50
N TRP A 397 26.55 -18.90 -5.47
CA TRP A 397 26.29 -18.12 -6.68
C TRP A 397 25.90 -19.00 -7.86
N TYR A 398 24.87 -18.59 -8.61
CA TYR A 398 24.48 -19.20 -9.87
C TYR A 398 24.37 -18.12 -10.96
N SER A 399 25.01 -18.38 -12.10
CA SER A 399 24.90 -17.54 -13.30
C SER A 399 24.28 -18.37 -14.43
N ILE A 400 23.34 -17.76 -15.16
CA ILE A 400 22.88 -18.25 -16.46
C ILE A 400 23.28 -17.16 -17.46
N ALA A 401 24.09 -17.52 -18.46
CA ALA A 401 24.37 -16.66 -19.59
C ALA A 401 23.25 -16.80 -20.63
N GLN A 402 22.63 -15.68 -21.05
CA GLN A 402 22.28 -15.34 -22.45
C GLN A 402 21.26 -14.17 -22.59
N HIS A 403 21.62 -13.25 -23.50
CA HIS A 403 20.91 -12.18 -24.26
C HIS A 403 19.96 -11.12 -23.65
N ILE A 404 20.27 -9.84 -23.98
CA ILE A 404 19.65 -8.58 -23.52
C ILE A 404 18.38 -8.15 -24.26
N ALA A 405 17.35 -7.86 -23.45
CA ALA A 405 16.28 -6.89 -23.74
C ALA A 405 15.85 -6.28 -22.38
N ILE A 406 15.84 -4.96 -22.27
CA ILE A 406 15.54 -4.21 -21.04
C ILE A 406 14.14 -3.60 -21.20
N ASP A 407 13.17 -4.04 -20.39
CA ASP A 407 11.92 -3.29 -20.20
C ASP A 407 12.09 -2.36 -18.98
N GLU A 408 12.11 -1.05 -19.23
CA GLU A 408 11.97 -0.04 -18.18
C GLU A 408 10.56 0.54 -18.20
N GLU A 409 9.80 0.27 -17.13
CA GLU A 409 8.57 1.01 -16.87
C GLU A 409 8.90 2.39 -16.31
N VAL A 410 8.31 3.42 -16.94
CA VAL A 410 8.35 4.79 -16.44
C VAL A 410 7.48 4.88 -15.19
N LEU A 411 8.09 5.22 -14.05
CA LEU A 411 7.37 5.77 -12.91
C LEU A 411 7.13 7.25 -13.21
N VAL A 412 5.95 7.59 -13.73
CA VAL A 412 5.46 8.97 -13.70
C VAL A 412 4.91 9.20 -12.29
N GLU A 413 5.54 10.10 -11.54
CA GLU A 413 4.97 10.65 -10.31
C GLU A 413 3.78 11.52 -10.71
N ASN A 414 2.57 11.01 -10.51
CA ASN A 414 1.40 11.88 -10.50
C ASN A 414 1.20 12.35 -9.06
N LYS A 415 1.20 13.66 -8.85
CA LYS A 415 0.74 14.26 -7.60
C LYS A 415 -0.78 14.39 -7.67
N ASP A 416 -1.48 13.26 -7.54
CA ASP A 416 -2.92 13.31 -7.34
C ASP A 416 -3.25 13.69 -5.89
N ILE A 417 -4.41 14.32 -5.73
CA ILE A 417 -4.84 14.88 -4.46
C ILE A 417 -5.04 13.82 -3.37
N GLU A 418 -5.46 12.61 -3.77
CA GLU A 418 -5.68 11.47 -2.88
C GLU A 418 -4.34 11.00 -2.30
N SER A 419 -3.33 10.82 -3.15
CA SER A 419 -1.97 10.44 -2.75
C SER A 419 -1.32 11.48 -1.84
N TYR A 420 -1.56 12.77 -2.08
CA TYR A 420 -1.06 13.84 -1.21
C TYR A 420 -1.66 13.75 0.19
N PHE A 421 -2.99 13.68 0.33
CA PHE A 421 -3.64 13.63 1.65
C PHE A 421 -3.46 12.28 2.37
N MET A 422 -3.20 11.18 1.65
CA MET A 422 -2.82 9.90 2.26
C MET A 422 -1.49 9.98 3.04
N SER A 423 -0.63 10.97 2.74
CA SER A 423 0.63 11.17 3.46
C SER A 423 0.48 11.98 4.76
N TRP A 424 -0.69 12.55 5.03
CA TRP A 424 -0.92 13.41 6.19
C TRP A 424 -1.00 12.61 7.49
N THR A 425 -0.49 13.21 8.55
CA THR A 425 -0.49 12.66 9.92
C THR A 425 -1.49 13.40 10.81
N GLY A 426 -1.73 12.90 12.03
CA GLY A 426 -2.58 13.55 13.03
C GLY A 426 -2.21 15.01 13.32
N GLU A 427 -0.92 15.38 13.21
CA GLU A 427 -0.46 16.76 13.37
C GLU A 427 -0.92 17.66 12.23
N ASN A 428 -0.90 17.17 10.98
CA ASN A 428 -1.41 17.93 9.83
C ASN A 428 -2.89 18.27 10.02
N PHE A 429 -3.69 17.31 10.49
CA PHE A 429 -5.11 17.49 10.76
C PHE A 429 -5.41 18.41 11.94
N ARG A 430 -4.55 18.45 12.97
CA ARG A 430 -4.63 19.46 14.03
C ARG A 430 -4.29 20.85 13.53
N SER A 431 -3.16 20.97 12.85
CA SER A 431 -2.63 22.23 12.35
C SER A 431 -3.65 22.93 11.45
N ILE A 432 -4.30 22.20 10.53
CA ILE A 432 -5.29 22.78 9.64
C ILE A 432 -6.54 23.29 10.38
N LYS A 433 -6.98 22.66 11.48
CA LYS A 433 -8.09 23.16 12.32
C LYS A 433 -7.75 24.49 12.98
N SER A 434 -6.52 24.60 13.48
CA SER A 434 -6.04 25.83 14.13
C SER A 434 -5.78 26.98 13.16
N ALA A 435 -5.65 26.69 11.86
CA ALA A 435 -5.32 27.67 10.83
C ALA A 435 -6.51 28.53 10.34
N ASP A 436 -7.72 28.33 10.88
CA ASP A 436 -8.94 29.07 10.52
C ASP A 436 -9.16 29.16 8.99
N CYS A 437 -8.93 28.02 8.32
CA CYS A 437 -9.00 27.89 6.87
C CYS A 437 -10.10 26.91 6.38
N LEU A 438 -10.69 26.16 7.30
CA LEU A 438 -11.84 25.30 7.04
C LEU A 438 -13.15 26.09 7.20
N PRO A 439 -14.27 25.63 6.62
CA PRO A 439 -15.58 26.22 6.89
C PRO A 439 -15.88 26.27 8.40
N SER A 440 -16.37 27.40 8.90
CA SER A 440 -16.66 27.56 10.34
C SER A 440 -17.76 26.60 10.78
N ASN A 441 -17.61 25.97 11.95
CA ASN A 441 -18.56 24.97 12.49
C ASN A 441 -18.91 23.84 11.48
N MET A 442 -17.96 23.49 10.61
CA MET A 442 -18.18 22.53 9.53
C MET A 442 -18.81 21.22 10.00
N GLN A 443 -18.37 20.65 11.13
CA GLN A 443 -18.96 19.42 11.68
C GLN A 443 -20.46 19.55 11.98
N GLU A 444 -20.88 20.69 12.50
CA GLU A 444 -22.28 20.96 12.85
C GLU A 444 -23.13 21.24 11.60
N GLN A 445 -22.51 21.73 10.53
CA GLN A 445 -23.17 22.00 9.25
C GLN A 445 -23.35 20.75 8.37
N ILE A 446 -22.57 19.68 8.61
CA ILE A 446 -22.69 18.45 7.81
C ILE A 446 -24.04 17.79 8.08
N GLN A 447 -24.91 17.80 7.07
CA GLN A 447 -26.21 17.13 7.13
C GLN A 447 -26.08 15.72 6.58
N VAL A 448 -26.27 14.72 7.45
CA VAL A 448 -26.22 13.31 7.08
C VAL A 448 -27.63 12.74 6.97
N SER A 449 -27.97 12.22 5.79
CA SER A 449 -29.16 11.41 5.53
C SER A 449 -28.78 9.99 5.13
N ASN A 450 -29.74 9.09 5.09
CA ASN A 450 -29.54 7.72 4.61
C ASN A 450 -30.76 7.26 3.82
N TYR A 451 -30.54 6.62 2.67
CA TYR A 451 -31.64 6.02 1.90
C TYR A 451 -31.94 4.57 2.29
N PHE A 452 -31.01 3.85 2.93
CA PHE A 452 -31.31 2.58 3.59
C PHE A 452 -31.98 2.79 4.94
N ARG A 453 -32.82 1.82 5.35
CA ARG A 453 -33.44 1.87 6.67
C ARG A 453 -32.39 1.75 7.78
N GLN A 454 -32.75 2.17 8.98
CA GLN A 454 -31.83 2.11 10.12
C GLN A 454 -31.39 0.66 10.37
N GLY A 455 -30.07 0.43 10.38
CA GLY A 455 -29.47 -0.90 10.53
C GLY A 455 -29.24 -1.66 9.22
N GLU A 456 -29.77 -1.18 8.10
CA GLU A 456 -29.53 -1.75 6.77
C GLU A 456 -28.27 -1.14 6.11
N SER A 457 -27.57 -1.99 5.36
CA SER A 457 -26.44 -1.67 4.49
C SER A 457 -26.23 -2.84 3.51
N TYR A 458 -25.68 -2.57 2.34
CA TYR A 458 -25.19 -3.60 1.44
C TYR A 458 -23.78 -4.03 1.86
N CYS A 459 -23.65 -5.28 2.29
CA CYS A 459 -22.35 -5.85 2.61
C CYS A 459 -21.58 -6.20 1.34
N VAL A 460 -20.26 -6.01 1.35
CA VAL A 460 -19.43 -6.54 0.26
C VAL A 460 -19.61 -8.06 0.19
N PRO A 461 -19.98 -8.61 -0.98
CA PRO A 461 -20.21 -10.05 -1.13
C PRO A 461 -18.96 -10.88 -0.88
N ASP A 462 -19.12 -12.10 -0.35
CA ASP A 462 -18.00 -13.00 -0.03
C ASP A 462 -17.15 -13.37 -1.27
N TRP A 463 -17.76 -13.41 -2.46
CA TRP A 463 -17.04 -13.67 -3.70
C TRP A 463 -16.00 -12.59 -4.01
N VAL A 464 -16.23 -11.33 -3.61
CA VAL A 464 -15.27 -10.24 -3.82
C VAL A 464 -14.00 -10.48 -3.00
N PHE A 465 -14.14 -10.96 -1.76
CA PHE A 465 -13.00 -11.35 -0.93
C PHE A 465 -12.29 -12.59 -1.47
N ARG A 466 -13.05 -13.57 -1.97
CA ARG A 466 -12.51 -14.78 -2.61
C ARG A 466 -11.65 -14.45 -3.84
N LEU A 467 -12.04 -13.44 -4.61
CA LEU A 467 -11.30 -12.99 -5.79
C LEU A 467 -10.22 -11.93 -5.48
N ASP A 468 -10.15 -11.44 -4.24
CA ASP A 468 -9.25 -10.34 -3.83
C ASP A 468 -9.39 -9.11 -4.75
N SER A 469 -10.64 -8.72 -4.99
CA SER A 469 -11.02 -7.69 -5.98
C SER A 469 -11.86 -6.57 -5.35
N ILE A 470 -11.62 -6.21 -4.08
CA ILE A 470 -12.42 -5.19 -3.38
C ILE A 470 -12.35 -3.82 -4.07
N SER A 471 -11.15 -3.37 -4.44
CA SER A 471 -10.97 -2.11 -5.17
C SER A 471 -11.71 -2.13 -6.51
N ASP A 472 -11.62 -3.23 -7.25
CA ASP A 472 -12.32 -3.40 -8.53
C ASP A 472 -13.84 -3.47 -8.34
N PHE A 473 -14.32 -3.99 -7.20
CA PHE A 473 -15.73 -4.00 -6.86
C PHE A 473 -16.28 -2.59 -6.55
N TYR A 474 -15.52 -1.75 -5.86
CA TYR A 474 -15.90 -0.33 -5.69
C TYR A 474 -15.92 0.41 -7.03
N ALA A 475 -14.92 0.17 -7.89
CA ALA A 475 -14.91 0.70 -9.25
C ALA A 475 -16.12 0.20 -10.05
N PHE A 476 -16.50 -1.08 -9.92
CA PHE A 476 -17.67 -1.67 -10.57
C PHE A 476 -18.98 -0.97 -10.18
N ILE A 477 -19.19 -0.72 -8.88
CA ILE A 477 -20.37 0.02 -8.39
C ILE A 477 -20.35 1.45 -8.93
N ARG A 478 -19.21 2.14 -8.80
CA ARG A 478 -19.03 3.52 -9.27
C ARG A 478 -19.34 3.65 -10.76
N TYR A 479 -18.84 2.73 -11.59
CA TYR A 479 -19.09 2.70 -13.03
C TYR A 479 -20.53 2.33 -13.38
N GLY A 480 -21.18 1.46 -12.60
CA GLY A 480 -22.59 1.15 -12.75
C GLY A 480 -23.48 2.38 -12.57
N ILE A 481 -23.26 3.14 -11.48
CA ILE A 481 -24.00 4.36 -11.16
C ILE A 481 -23.80 5.42 -12.27
N LEU A 482 -22.54 5.68 -12.64
CA LEU A 482 -22.22 6.67 -13.66
C LEU A 482 -22.83 6.32 -15.02
N ARG A 483 -22.83 5.03 -15.37
CA ARG A 483 -23.47 4.55 -16.60
C ARG A 483 -24.98 4.79 -16.61
N GLU A 484 -25.67 4.54 -15.51
CA GLU A 484 -27.11 4.85 -15.40
C GLU A 484 -27.38 6.36 -15.54
N ILE A 485 -26.52 7.19 -14.96
CA ILE A 485 -26.57 8.65 -15.16
C ILE A 485 -26.37 9.00 -16.65
N GLY A 486 -25.40 8.38 -17.33
CA GLY A 486 -25.18 8.60 -18.76
C GLY A 486 -26.34 8.14 -19.67
N ILE A 487 -27.03 7.06 -19.29
CA ILE A 487 -28.23 6.57 -20.00
C ILE A 487 -29.39 7.55 -19.81
N LYS A 488 -29.66 7.96 -18.57
CA LYS A 488 -30.77 8.85 -18.24
C LYS A 488 -30.52 10.30 -18.69
N TYR A 489 -29.26 10.73 -18.65
CA TYR A 489 -28.80 12.07 -19.01
C TYR A 489 -27.65 12.01 -20.03
N PRO A 490 -27.95 11.80 -21.32
CA PRO A 490 -26.99 11.70 -22.41
C PRO A 490 -25.91 12.80 -22.51
N GLU A 491 -26.24 14.02 -22.11
CA GLU A 491 -25.34 15.20 -22.18
C GLU A 491 -24.29 15.20 -21.05
N SER A 492 -24.42 14.32 -20.04
CA SER A 492 -23.58 14.34 -18.84
C SER A 492 -22.19 13.74 -19.00
N ALA A 493 -21.94 13.01 -20.10
CA ALA A 493 -20.76 12.16 -20.30
C ALA A 493 -20.55 11.06 -19.22
N GLY A 494 -21.56 10.74 -18.39
CA GLY A 494 -21.44 9.73 -17.31
C GLY A 494 -21.29 8.28 -17.79
N GLU A 495 -21.54 8.04 -19.07
CA GLU A 495 -21.53 6.72 -19.69
C GLU A 495 -20.17 6.01 -19.73
N TRP A 496 -19.04 6.72 -19.57
CA TRP A 496 -17.74 6.05 -19.55
C TRP A 496 -16.61 6.80 -18.82
N ASP A 497 -15.60 6.04 -18.38
CA ASP A 497 -14.39 6.56 -17.73
C ASP A 497 -13.26 6.75 -18.75
N GLU A 498 -12.84 8.00 -18.96
CA GLU A 498 -11.73 8.34 -19.87
C GLU A 498 -10.43 7.64 -19.49
N LYS A 499 -10.18 7.38 -18.20
CA LYS A 499 -8.98 6.67 -17.76
C LYS A 499 -8.99 5.20 -18.22
N ILE A 500 -10.16 4.57 -18.26
CA ILE A 500 -10.31 3.23 -18.85
C ILE A 500 -10.09 3.32 -20.37
N ARG A 501 -10.72 4.28 -21.05
CA ARG A 501 -10.54 4.52 -22.49
C ARG A 501 -9.06 4.65 -22.84
N LEU A 502 -8.34 5.53 -22.16
CA LEU A 502 -6.91 5.72 -22.35
C LEU A 502 -6.13 4.43 -22.10
N SER A 503 -6.51 3.62 -21.11
CA SER A 503 -5.84 2.34 -20.84
C SER A 503 -6.06 1.31 -21.96
N LEU A 504 -7.21 1.35 -22.63
CA LEU A 504 -7.57 0.42 -23.71
C LEU A 504 -7.08 0.87 -25.09
N PHE A 505 -7.06 2.17 -25.35
CA PHE A 505 -6.78 2.74 -26.68
C PHE A 505 -5.41 3.44 -26.77
N ARG A 506 -4.64 3.54 -25.69
CA ARG A 506 -3.27 4.06 -25.78
C ARG A 506 -2.28 3.01 -26.25
N ILE A 507 -1.55 3.28 -27.32
CA ILE A 507 -0.39 2.50 -27.74
C ILE A 507 0.82 3.06 -27.00
N ARG A 508 1.38 2.23 -26.12
CA ARG A 508 2.48 2.60 -25.23
C ARG A 508 3.74 2.84 -26.05
N ILE A 509 4.29 4.05 -25.95
CA ILE A 509 5.66 4.35 -26.34
C ILE A 509 6.57 4.02 -25.16
N LEU A 510 7.59 3.19 -25.40
CA LEU A 510 8.52 2.75 -24.36
C LEU A 510 9.49 3.87 -24.00
N LYS A 511 10.06 3.80 -22.79
CA LYS A 511 10.98 4.83 -22.28
C LYS A 511 12.18 5.06 -23.18
N GLU A 512 12.73 3.99 -23.74
CA GLU A 512 13.87 4.03 -24.68
C GLU A 512 13.54 4.77 -25.98
N ASP A 513 12.28 4.71 -26.41
CA ASP A 513 11.80 5.37 -27.63
C ASP A 513 11.31 6.79 -27.38
N LEU A 514 11.05 7.14 -26.11
CA LEU A 514 10.40 8.40 -25.74
C LEU A 514 11.16 9.64 -26.22
N PRO A 515 12.50 9.73 -26.12
CA PRO A 515 13.24 10.89 -26.63
C PRO A 515 13.05 11.10 -28.14
N VAL A 516 13.05 10.01 -28.92
CA VAL A 516 12.85 10.06 -30.38
C VAL A 516 11.39 10.37 -30.70
N PHE A 517 10.46 9.74 -29.99
CA PHE A 517 9.03 9.97 -30.16
C PHE A 517 8.63 11.41 -29.85
N GLU A 518 9.16 12.01 -28.78
CA GLU A 518 8.88 13.41 -28.43
C GLU A 518 9.45 14.38 -29.48
N LYS A 519 10.65 14.10 -30.00
CA LYS A 519 11.28 14.90 -31.05
C LYS A 519 10.51 14.82 -32.39
N GLU A 520 10.05 13.62 -32.76
CA GLU A 520 9.47 13.34 -34.09
C GLU A 520 7.98 13.01 -34.05
N LYS A 521 7.26 13.52 -33.03
CA LYS A 521 5.88 13.13 -32.73
C LYS A 521 4.94 13.31 -33.91
N GLU A 522 4.91 14.51 -34.51
CA GLU A 522 4.02 14.82 -35.62
C GLU A 522 4.30 13.93 -36.84
N LEU A 523 5.59 13.71 -37.15
CA LEU A 523 5.98 12.84 -38.25
C LEU A 523 5.57 11.38 -38.02
N ILE A 524 5.79 10.85 -36.81
CA ILE A 524 5.41 9.47 -36.48
C ILE A 524 3.89 9.30 -36.61
N HIS A 525 3.10 10.27 -36.15
CA HIS A 525 1.65 10.26 -36.33
C HIS A 525 1.25 10.30 -37.82
N ALA A 526 1.90 11.13 -38.63
CA ALA A 526 1.66 11.19 -40.07
C ALA A 526 2.05 9.88 -40.77
N CYS A 527 3.21 9.31 -40.44
CA CYS A 527 3.65 8.02 -40.98
C CYS A 527 2.68 6.89 -40.63
N VAL A 528 2.15 6.86 -39.39
CA VAL A 528 1.11 5.90 -38.99
C VAL A 528 -0.14 6.05 -39.84
N THR A 529 -0.56 7.30 -40.11
CA THR A 529 -1.76 7.58 -40.91
C THR A 529 -1.60 7.19 -42.38
N GLU A 530 -0.41 7.41 -42.96
CA GLU A 530 -0.11 7.08 -44.36
C GLU A 530 0.14 5.58 -44.56
N LEU A 531 0.84 4.93 -43.62
CA LEU A 531 1.25 3.53 -43.78
C LEU A 531 0.17 2.53 -43.34
N PHE A 532 -0.71 2.90 -42.39
CA PHE A 532 -1.64 1.94 -41.78
C PHE A 532 -3.08 2.19 -42.23
N PRO A 533 -3.91 1.12 -42.32
CA PRO A 533 -5.30 1.26 -42.70
C PRO A 533 -6.08 2.08 -41.66
N ALA A 534 -6.89 3.03 -42.14
CA ALA A 534 -7.71 3.89 -41.29
C ALA A 534 -8.76 3.11 -40.45
N ARG A 535 -9.19 1.93 -40.94
CA ARG A 535 -10.16 1.05 -40.26
C ARG A 535 -9.57 -0.33 -40.08
N LEU A 536 -9.70 -0.85 -38.87
CA LEU A 536 -9.27 -2.18 -38.43
C LEU A 536 -10.49 -3.09 -38.25
N GLY A 537 -10.30 -4.40 -38.36
CA GLY A 537 -11.36 -5.41 -38.17
C GLY A 537 -11.06 -6.71 -38.92
N ALA A 538 -11.80 -7.77 -38.60
CA ALA A 538 -11.56 -9.12 -39.13
C ALA A 538 -11.59 -9.17 -40.67
N ASP A 539 -12.42 -8.33 -41.29
CA ASP A 539 -12.59 -8.22 -42.74
C ASP A 539 -11.78 -7.06 -43.37
N LYS A 540 -10.81 -6.48 -42.64
CA LYS A 540 -9.96 -5.39 -43.10
C LYS A 540 -8.52 -5.86 -43.29
N GLU A 541 -7.81 -5.18 -44.19
CA GLU A 541 -6.38 -5.45 -44.37
C GLU A 541 -5.63 -5.15 -43.07
N PRO A 542 -4.72 -6.05 -42.63
CA PRO A 542 -3.87 -5.77 -41.48
C PRO A 542 -2.85 -4.68 -41.81
N PRO A 543 -2.24 -4.02 -40.81
CA PRO A 543 -1.19 -3.05 -41.07
C PRO A 543 -0.01 -3.72 -41.82
N PRO A 544 0.42 -3.15 -42.96
CA PRO A 544 1.36 -3.79 -43.87
C PRO A 544 2.73 -3.94 -43.22
N ILE A 545 3.50 -4.93 -43.68
CA ILE A 545 4.95 -4.96 -43.43
C ILE A 545 5.57 -3.96 -44.40
N PHE A 546 6.48 -3.12 -43.92
CA PHE A 546 7.17 -2.12 -44.71
C PHE A 546 8.66 -2.16 -44.36
N GLU A 547 9.51 -1.84 -45.33
CA GLU A 547 10.97 -1.82 -45.18
C GLU A 547 11.50 -0.38 -45.12
N PHE A 548 12.81 -0.23 -44.90
CA PHE A 548 13.45 1.10 -44.80
C PHE A 548 13.16 1.98 -46.04
N GLY A 549 13.19 1.40 -47.24
CA GLY A 549 12.93 2.13 -48.48
C GLY A 549 11.48 2.60 -48.65
N ASP A 550 10.51 1.93 -48.00
CA ASP A 550 9.11 2.40 -47.98
C ASP A 550 8.96 3.60 -47.04
N LEU A 551 9.60 3.52 -45.87
CA LEU A 551 9.62 4.62 -44.91
C LEU A 551 10.32 5.86 -45.49
N GLU A 552 11.45 5.69 -46.18
CA GLU A 552 12.19 6.78 -46.82
C GLU A 552 11.31 7.55 -47.82
N LYS A 553 10.55 6.85 -48.65
CA LYS A 553 9.62 7.48 -49.60
C LYS A 553 8.55 8.30 -48.88
N VAL A 554 7.96 7.75 -47.82
CA VAL A 554 6.91 8.42 -47.04
C VAL A 554 7.47 9.65 -46.30
N ILE A 555 8.61 9.53 -45.63
CA ILE A 555 9.24 10.64 -44.91
C ILE A 555 9.65 11.76 -45.86
N THR A 556 10.18 11.43 -47.05
CA THR A 556 10.57 12.44 -48.06
C THR A 556 9.37 13.30 -48.50
N VAL A 557 8.18 12.69 -48.58
CA VAL A 557 6.94 13.40 -48.92
C VAL A 557 6.43 14.22 -47.73
N LEU A 558 6.44 13.65 -46.52
CA LEU A 558 5.90 14.28 -45.31
C LEU A 558 6.79 15.39 -44.72
N SER A 559 8.10 15.35 -44.99
CA SER A 559 9.07 16.33 -44.49
C SER A 559 10.01 16.81 -45.60
N PRO A 560 9.48 17.56 -46.60
CA PRO A 560 10.26 17.97 -47.76
C PRO A 560 11.38 18.95 -47.35
N GLY A 561 12.60 18.67 -47.80
CA GLY A 561 13.76 19.56 -47.60
C GLY A 561 14.54 19.37 -46.29
N ARG A 562 14.15 18.40 -45.44
CA ARG A 562 14.94 17.99 -44.28
C ARG A 562 15.93 16.89 -44.67
N GLU A 563 17.22 17.09 -44.36
CA GLU A 563 18.21 16.00 -44.44
C GLU A 563 18.05 15.08 -43.23
N TRP A 564 17.86 13.78 -43.49
CA TRP A 564 17.68 12.76 -42.47
C TRP A 564 18.95 11.96 -42.27
N ILE A 565 19.34 11.78 -41.02
CA ILE A 565 20.43 10.88 -40.65
C ILE A 565 19.86 9.46 -40.52
N ILE A 566 20.58 8.45 -41.04
CA ILE A 566 20.14 7.05 -41.09
C ILE A 566 19.72 6.54 -39.70
N GLU A 567 20.47 6.87 -38.64
CA GLU A 567 20.15 6.47 -37.27
C GLU A 567 18.79 7.00 -36.79
N GLU A 568 18.40 8.22 -37.16
CA GLU A 568 17.09 8.79 -36.82
C GLU A 568 15.96 8.05 -37.53
N MET A 569 16.13 7.75 -38.81
CA MET A 569 15.15 6.98 -39.59
C MET A 569 14.99 5.55 -39.06
N ILE A 570 16.09 4.90 -38.67
CA ILE A 570 16.05 3.57 -38.05
C ILE A 570 15.26 3.62 -36.74
N ALA A 571 15.47 4.64 -35.90
CA ALA A 571 14.73 4.79 -34.65
C ALA A 571 13.22 5.01 -34.89
N VAL A 572 12.85 5.86 -35.86
CA VAL A 572 11.45 6.04 -36.29
C VAL A 572 10.86 4.73 -36.79
N MET A 573 11.58 3.98 -37.63
CA MET A 573 11.14 2.68 -38.14
C MET A 573 10.88 1.67 -37.01
N GLN A 574 11.77 1.62 -36.01
CA GLN A 574 11.60 0.75 -34.83
C GLN A 574 10.33 1.10 -34.05
N ILE A 575 10.05 2.40 -33.85
CA ILE A 575 8.82 2.86 -33.20
C ILE A 575 7.59 2.44 -34.02
N LEU A 576 7.60 2.66 -35.34
CA LEU A 576 6.49 2.30 -36.22
C LEU A 576 6.25 0.77 -36.24
N HIS A 577 7.30 -0.05 -36.20
CA HIS A 577 7.16 -1.50 -36.07
C HIS A 577 6.59 -1.93 -34.72
N LYS A 578 6.97 -1.28 -33.62
CA LYS A 578 6.39 -1.51 -32.28
C LYS A 578 4.89 -1.16 -32.30
N ILE A 579 4.51 0.00 -32.86
CA ILE A 579 3.11 0.42 -33.03
C ILE A 579 2.34 -0.59 -33.89
N ARG A 580 2.89 -0.97 -35.04
CA ARG A 580 2.31 -1.96 -35.95
C ARG A 580 2.03 -3.28 -35.23
N SER A 581 2.96 -3.77 -34.43
CA SER A 581 2.79 -5.03 -33.67
C SER A 581 1.57 -4.96 -32.74
N VAL A 582 1.38 -3.83 -32.06
CA VAL A 582 0.20 -3.62 -31.20
C VAL A 582 -1.09 -3.60 -32.03
N ILE A 583 -1.13 -2.79 -33.10
CA ILE A 583 -2.32 -2.67 -33.98
C ILE A 583 -2.66 -4.00 -34.64
N TYR A 584 -1.66 -4.76 -35.10
CA TYR A 584 -1.86 -6.07 -35.70
C TYR A 584 -2.56 -7.04 -34.74
N ASN A 585 -2.23 -7.00 -33.45
CA ASN A 585 -2.92 -7.83 -32.44
C ASN A 585 -4.38 -7.41 -32.20
N LEU A 586 -4.73 -6.17 -32.55
CA LEU A 586 -6.09 -5.61 -32.47
C LEU A 586 -6.92 -5.82 -33.73
N ARG A 587 -6.37 -6.44 -34.78
CA ARG A 587 -7.04 -6.62 -36.08
C ARG A 587 -8.39 -7.34 -36.01
N HIS A 588 -8.66 -8.09 -34.94
CA HIS A 588 -9.93 -8.83 -34.79
C HIS A 588 -11.06 -8.00 -34.18
N VAL A 589 -10.79 -6.77 -33.75
CA VAL A 589 -11.79 -5.87 -33.17
C VAL A 589 -12.03 -4.69 -34.10
N PRO A 590 -13.27 -4.47 -34.57
CA PRO A 590 -13.59 -3.29 -35.37
C PRO A 590 -13.16 -2.04 -34.63
N SER A 591 -12.27 -1.23 -35.21
CA SER A 591 -11.79 0.03 -34.60
C SER A 591 -11.31 1.01 -35.67
N GLU A 592 -11.42 2.29 -35.39
CA GLU A 592 -10.77 3.33 -36.21
C GLU A 592 -9.38 3.65 -35.68
N LEU A 593 -8.43 3.90 -36.57
CA LEU A 593 -7.04 4.17 -36.20
C LEU A 593 -6.90 5.44 -35.34
N ASN A 594 -7.75 6.44 -35.60
CA ASN A 594 -7.83 7.70 -34.85
C ASN A 594 -8.33 7.52 -33.39
N GLU A 595 -8.92 6.38 -33.04
CA GLU A 595 -9.28 6.07 -31.65
C GLU A 595 -8.03 5.86 -30.79
N PHE A 596 -6.90 5.46 -31.42
CA PHE A 596 -5.68 5.12 -30.71
C PHE A 596 -4.77 6.33 -30.50
N LEU A 597 -4.32 6.48 -29.26
CA LEU A 597 -3.40 7.55 -28.86
C LEU A 597 -1.99 6.97 -28.69
N LEU A 598 -0.99 7.63 -29.26
CA LEU A 598 0.41 7.28 -29.06
C LEU A 598 0.97 8.06 -27.87
N GLY A 599 1.62 7.37 -26.93
CA GLY A 599 2.34 8.05 -25.86
C GLY A 599 2.68 7.15 -24.68
N PRO A 600 3.26 7.72 -23.61
CA PRO A 600 3.59 6.97 -22.42
C PRO A 600 2.33 6.49 -21.67
N ALA A 601 2.42 5.31 -21.05
CA ALA A 601 1.37 4.72 -20.21
C ALA A 601 1.97 4.07 -18.95
N LYS A 602 1.32 4.26 -17.80
CA LYS A 602 1.74 3.74 -16.47
C LYS A 602 1.46 2.24 -16.30
N GLY A 603 0.46 1.75 -17.03
CA GLY A 603 0.03 0.36 -17.06
C GLY A 603 -0.99 0.19 -18.18
N SER A 604 -1.09 -1.01 -18.71
CA SER A 604 -2.07 -1.36 -19.73
C SER A 604 -2.51 -2.80 -19.49
N PRO A 605 -3.77 -3.14 -19.78
CA PRO A 605 -4.21 -4.52 -19.72
C PRO A 605 -3.34 -5.42 -20.60
N PRO A 606 -3.21 -6.71 -20.24
CA PRO A 606 -2.48 -7.67 -21.05
C PRO A 606 -2.97 -7.67 -22.50
N MET A 607 -2.04 -7.68 -23.46
CA MET A 607 -2.38 -7.61 -24.90
C MET A 607 -3.36 -8.71 -25.33
N ILE A 608 -3.25 -9.90 -24.75
CA ILE A 608 -4.15 -11.04 -25.04
C ILE A 608 -5.60 -10.76 -24.64
N MET A 609 -5.85 -9.87 -23.67
CA MET A 609 -7.19 -9.51 -23.20
C MET A 609 -7.72 -8.23 -23.83
N ARG A 610 -6.87 -7.49 -24.55
CA ARG A 610 -7.21 -6.16 -25.05
C ARG A 610 -8.37 -6.17 -26.05
N ASN A 611 -8.46 -7.21 -26.88
CA ASN A 611 -9.56 -7.37 -27.84
C ASN A 611 -10.92 -7.54 -27.13
N ASP A 612 -10.95 -8.44 -26.14
CA ASP A 612 -12.13 -8.66 -25.30
C ASP A 612 -12.54 -7.37 -24.59
N LEU A 613 -11.58 -6.65 -24.00
CA LEU A 613 -11.85 -5.43 -23.24
C LEU A 613 -12.36 -4.29 -24.12
N ILE A 614 -11.85 -4.11 -25.34
CA ILE A 614 -12.40 -3.15 -26.30
C ILE A 614 -13.82 -3.56 -26.71
N THR A 615 -14.10 -4.86 -26.83
CA THR A 615 -15.46 -5.35 -27.11
C THR A 615 -16.41 -5.06 -25.93
N CYS A 616 -15.97 -5.32 -24.69
CA CYS A 616 -16.70 -4.95 -23.47
C CYS A 616 -16.94 -3.43 -23.43
N TRP A 617 -15.92 -2.62 -23.73
CA TRP A 617 -16.03 -1.17 -23.82
C TRP A 617 -17.14 -0.75 -24.78
N ARG A 618 -17.10 -1.21 -26.04
CA ARG A 618 -18.13 -0.89 -27.05
C ARG A 618 -19.54 -1.25 -26.58
N ARG A 619 -19.71 -2.41 -25.95
CA ARG A 619 -21.02 -2.84 -25.39
C ARG A 619 -21.47 -1.93 -24.25
N VAL A 620 -20.58 -1.63 -23.31
CA VAL A 620 -20.88 -0.78 -22.14
C VAL A 620 -21.19 0.65 -22.58
N THR A 621 -20.46 1.23 -23.54
CA THR A 621 -20.74 2.58 -24.04
C THR A 621 -21.95 2.65 -24.97
N THR A 622 -22.57 1.52 -25.33
CA THR A 622 -23.78 1.52 -26.16
C THR A 622 -25.01 1.73 -25.27
N ARG A 623 -25.58 2.95 -25.32
CA ARG A 623 -26.73 3.37 -24.50
C ARG A 623 -27.98 2.51 -24.64
N SER A 624 -28.21 1.91 -25.81
CA SER A 624 -29.38 1.03 -26.03
C SER A 624 -29.31 -0.30 -25.29
N ILE A 625 -28.14 -0.65 -24.72
CA ILE A 625 -27.96 -1.88 -23.95
C ILE A 625 -28.11 -1.56 -22.44
N PRO A 626 -29.02 -2.19 -21.69
CA PRO A 626 -29.22 -1.91 -20.26
C PRO A 626 -28.13 -2.55 -19.39
N ASN A 627 -27.89 -2.01 -18.18
CA ASN A 627 -26.85 -2.48 -17.24
C ASN A 627 -26.92 -3.99 -16.98
N LYS A 628 -28.13 -4.54 -16.77
CA LYS A 628 -28.35 -5.97 -16.53
C LYS A 628 -27.77 -6.89 -17.62
N SER A 629 -27.65 -6.41 -18.86
CA SER A 629 -27.13 -7.18 -20.00
C SER A 629 -25.60 -7.06 -20.17
N VAL A 630 -24.96 -6.18 -19.41
CA VAL A 630 -23.52 -5.88 -19.49
C VAL A 630 -22.83 -5.94 -18.13
N LEU A 631 -23.44 -6.54 -17.08
CA LEU A 631 -22.83 -6.64 -15.75
C LEU A 631 -21.41 -7.27 -15.79
N PHE A 632 -21.24 -8.29 -16.62
CA PHE A 632 -19.96 -8.95 -16.80
C PHE A 632 -18.94 -8.04 -17.51
N ASP A 633 -19.37 -7.33 -18.56
CA ASP A 633 -18.55 -6.37 -19.29
C ASP A 633 -18.12 -5.21 -18.37
N LEU A 634 -19.06 -4.71 -17.56
CA LEU A 634 -18.86 -3.65 -16.59
C LEU A 634 -17.84 -4.07 -15.51
N TYR A 635 -17.96 -5.29 -14.97
CA TYR A 635 -16.99 -5.81 -14.01
C TYR A 635 -15.59 -5.97 -14.62
N ARG A 636 -15.49 -6.50 -15.85
CA ARG A 636 -14.18 -6.60 -16.55
C ARG A 636 -13.54 -5.23 -16.78
N LEU A 637 -14.32 -4.23 -17.17
CA LEU A 637 -13.83 -2.85 -17.30
C LEU A 637 -13.45 -2.28 -15.93
N ALA A 638 -14.17 -2.61 -14.87
CA ALA A 638 -13.80 -2.23 -13.51
C ALA A 638 -12.42 -2.77 -13.11
N CYS A 639 -12.08 -4.01 -13.47
CA CYS A 639 -10.74 -4.58 -13.25
C CYS A 639 -9.60 -3.87 -14.00
N VAL A 640 -9.90 -3.05 -15.02
CA VAL A 640 -8.89 -2.19 -15.67
C VAL A 640 -8.39 -1.12 -14.70
N HIS A 641 -9.17 -0.78 -13.67
CA HIS A 641 -8.73 0.09 -12.57
C HIS A 641 -7.41 -0.42 -11.94
N SER A 642 -7.36 -1.70 -11.55
CA SER A 642 -6.14 -2.33 -11.03
C SER A 642 -5.02 -2.44 -12.08
N SER A 643 -5.36 -2.63 -13.35
CA SER A 643 -4.37 -2.73 -14.44
C SER A 643 -3.59 -1.42 -14.63
N ARG A 644 -4.20 -0.27 -14.33
CA ARG A 644 -3.54 1.06 -14.42
C ARG A 644 -2.41 1.26 -13.42
N ILE A 645 -2.41 0.49 -12.33
CA ILE A 645 -1.33 0.45 -11.35
C ILE A 645 -0.42 -0.79 -11.54
N GLY A 646 -0.58 -1.51 -12.65
CA GLY A 646 0.20 -2.70 -13.01
C GLY A 646 -0.31 -4.02 -12.43
N ARG A 647 -1.48 -4.04 -11.77
CA ARG A 647 -2.06 -5.25 -11.19
C ARG A 647 -3.09 -5.88 -12.13
N ASN A 648 -2.67 -6.87 -12.91
CA ASN A 648 -3.54 -7.53 -13.91
C ASN A 648 -4.29 -8.75 -13.36
N ALA A 649 -3.89 -9.30 -12.20
CA ALA A 649 -4.48 -10.50 -11.63
C ALA A 649 -6.03 -10.50 -11.56
N PRO A 650 -6.71 -9.38 -11.21
CA PRO A 650 -8.17 -9.32 -11.21
C PRO A 650 -8.82 -9.64 -12.57
N LEU A 651 -8.17 -9.32 -13.71
CA LEU A 651 -8.73 -9.61 -15.03
C LEU A 651 -8.89 -11.11 -15.30
N TYR A 652 -8.06 -11.94 -14.69
CA TYR A 652 -8.10 -13.40 -14.83
C TYR A 652 -8.99 -14.09 -13.79
N LYS A 653 -9.44 -13.35 -12.77
CA LYS A 653 -10.28 -13.85 -11.67
C LYS A 653 -11.74 -13.51 -11.98
N THR A 654 -12.39 -14.38 -12.72
CA THR A 654 -13.76 -14.14 -13.22
C THR A 654 -14.82 -14.57 -12.18
N PRO A 655 -15.77 -13.70 -11.80
CA PRO A 655 -16.91 -14.07 -10.97
C PRO A 655 -17.91 -14.94 -11.75
N GLU A 656 -18.71 -15.73 -11.03
CA GLU A 656 -19.82 -16.47 -11.65
C GLU A 656 -20.95 -15.52 -12.07
N MET A 657 -21.77 -15.91 -13.04
CA MET A 657 -22.94 -15.08 -13.42
C MET A 657 -23.93 -14.91 -12.27
N THR A 658 -24.06 -15.93 -11.42
CA THR A 658 -24.82 -15.88 -10.16
C THR A 658 -24.27 -14.81 -9.21
N ASP A 659 -22.94 -14.74 -9.04
CA ASP A 659 -22.26 -13.74 -8.20
C ASP A 659 -22.63 -12.30 -8.63
N LEU A 660 -22.57 -12.01 -9.94
CA LEU A 660 -22.90 -10.68 -10.46
C LEU A 660 -24.40 -10.38 -10.48
N SER A 661 -25.23 -11.37 -10.83
CA SER A 661 -26.69 -11.19 -10.85
C SER A 661 -27.26 -10.87 -9.46
N GLY A 662 -26.63 -11.37 -8.39
CA GLY A 662 -26.98 -11.03 -7.02
C GLY A 662 -26.71 -9.57 -6.65
N CYS A 663 -25.89 -8.84 -7.42
CA CYS A 663 -25.65 -7.41 -7.23
C CYS A 663 -26.64 -6.52 -7.99
N LEU A 664 -27.42 -7.07 -8.94
CA LEU A 664 -28.28 -6.26 -9.81
C LEU A 664 -29.35 -5.45 -9.04
N PRO A 665 -30.14 -6.04 -8.11
CA PRO A 665 -31.14 -5.26 -7.39
C PRO A 665 -30.54 -4.10 -6.61
N PHE A 666 -29.34 -4.31 -6.03
CA PHE A 666 -28.61 -3.26 -5.33
C PHE A 666 -28.13 -2.16 -6.28
N LEU A 667 -27.60 -2.52 -7.47
CA LEU A 667 -27.14 -1.54 -8.45
C LEU A 667 -28.28 -0.70 -9.04
N GLU A 668 -29.47 -1.27 -9.21
CA GLU A 668 -30.66 -0.54 -9.64
C GLU A 668 -31.10 0.43 -8.54
N ASP A 669 -31.27 -0.06 -7.30
CA ASP A 669 -31.69 0.72 -6.14
C ASP A 669 -30.75 1.90 -5.83
N ILE A 670 -29.43 1.66 -5.81
CA ILE A 670 -28.45 2.73 -5.58
C ILE A 670 -28.46 3.77 -6.69
N SER A 671 -28.64 3.35 -7.95
CA SER A 671 -28.66 4.28 -9.07
C SER A 671 -29.88 5.18 -9.01
N ASP A 672 -31.05 4.62 -8.70
CA ASP A 672 -32.29 5.38 -8.50
C ASP A 672 -32.15 6.41 -7.37
N HIS A 673 -31.60 6.00 -6.22
CA HIS A 673 -31.35 6.91 -5.10
C HIS A 673 -30.37 8.04 -5.44
N VAL A 674 -29.29 7.74 -6.18
CA VAL A 674 -28.35 8.77 -6.64
C VAL A 674 -29.02 9.74 -7.62
N LEU A 675 -29.85 9.22 -8.53
CA LEU A 675 -30.59 10.04 -9.49
C LEU A 675 -31.63 10.95 -8.81
N ASP A 676 -32.31 10.44 -7.78
CA ASP A 676 -33.24 11.22 -6.96
C ASP A 676 -32.52 12.29 -6.14
N GLU A 677 -31.31 12.00 -5.68
CA GLU A 677 -30.48 12.94 -4.91
C GLU A 677 -30.02 14.14 -5.75
N ILE A 678 -29.73 13.92 -7.03
CA ILE A 678 -29.17 14.92 -7.93
C ILE A 678 -30.23 16.00 -8.32
N GLN A 679 -31.54 15.70 -8.22
CA GLN A 679 -32.68 16.65 -8.32
C GLN A 679 -32.59 17.71 -9.44
N VAL A 680 -32.32 17.32 -10.70
CA VAL A 680 -32.12 18.29 -11.79
C VAL A 680 -33.36 18.53 -12.63
N THR A 681 -33.66 19.81 -12.87
CA THR A 681 -34.64 20.26 -13.86
C THR A 681 -34.02 20.49 -15.24
N ASN A 682 -32.72 20.78 -15.30
CA ASN A 682 -31.97 21.02 -16.54
C ASN A 682 -30.79 20.03 -16.69
N THR A 683 -30.89 19.13 -17.65
CA THR A 683 -29.89 18.06 -17.86
C THR A 683 -28.53 18.56 -18.32
N SER A 684 -28.43 19.77 -18.88
CA SER A 684 -27.15 20.35 -19.31
C SER A 684 -26.24 20.77 -18.14
N GLU A 685 -26.76 20.76 -16.91
CA GLU A 685 -26.01 21.13 -15.71
C GLU A 685 -25.23 19.97 -15.10
N ILE A 686 -25.42 18.75 -15.61
CA ILE A 686 -24.77 17.55 -15.11
C ILE A 686 -23.48 17.31 -15.89
N GLN A 687 -22.37 17.19 -15.19
CA GLN A 687 -21.09 16.81 -15.76
C GLN A 687 -20.51 15.67 -14.93
N ALA A 688 -20.26 14.53 -15.54
CA ALA A 688 -19.65 13.38 -14.89
C ALA A 688 -18.15 13.28 -15.16
N ARG A 689 -17.40 12.72 -14.21
CA ARG A 689 -15.97 12.42 -14.33
C ARG A 689 -15.14 13.62 -14.77
N VAL A 690 -15.39 14.76 -14.14
CA VAL A 690 -14.67 16.00 -14.42
C VAL A 690 -13.24 15.86 -13.89
N VAL A 691 -12.27 15.92 -14.81
CA VAL A 691 -10.83 15.93 -14.48
C VAL A 691 -10.33 17.36 -14.57
N LEU A 692 -9.76 17.86 -13.47
CA LEU A 692 -9.27 19.22 -13.36
C LEU A 692 -7.80 19.22 -12.95
N ASN A 693 -7.05 20.19 -13.47
CA ASN A 693 -5.65 20.42 -13.12
C ASN A 693 -5.50 21.81 -12.49
N ASP A 694 -4.78 21.88 -11.40
CA ASP A 694 -4.39 23.12 -10.74
C ASP A 694 -2.92 23.41 -11.05
N SER A 695 -2.67 24.43 -11.88
CA SER A 695 -1.31 24.81 -12.27
C SER A 695 -0.51 25.46 -11.14
N ILE A 696 -1.17 25.96 -10.08
CA ILE A 696 -0.52 26.61 -8.94
C ILE A 696 -0.07 25.55 -7.94
N LEU A 697 -0.91 24.57 -7.67
CA LEU A 697 -0.61 23.47 -6.76
C LEU A 697 0.14 22.31 -7.43
N ASP A 698 0.18 22.28 -8.78
CA ASP A 698 0.71 21.15 -9.56
C ASP A 698 0.00 19.84 -9.17
N LEU A 699 -1.32 19.92 -8.98
CA LEU A 699 -2.18 18.80 -8.59
C LEU A 699 -3.25 18.53 -9.64
N THR A 700 -3.57 17.25 -9.84
CA THR A 700 -4.74 16.81 -10.60
C THR A 700 -5.79 16.27 -9.64
N CYS A 701 -7.06 16.61 -9.87
CA CYS A 701 -8.18 15.99 -9.17
C CYS A 701 -9.23 15.46 -10.14
N GLU A 702 -9.91 14.41 -9.72
CA GLU A 702 -11.08 13.87 -10.40
C GLU A 702 -12.31 14.06 -9.50
N ILE A 703 -13.40 14.49 -10.12
CA ILE A 703 -14.70 14.71 -9.49
C ILE A 703 -15.70 13.77 -10.15
N ASP A 704 -16.49 13.06 -9.35
CA ASP A 704 -17.49 12.11 -9.85
C ASP A 704 -18.58 12.80 -10.64
N LEU A 705 -19.22 13.79 -10.03
CA LEU A 705 -20.24 14.60 -10.68
C LEU A 705 -20.14 16.05 -10.23
N ILE A 706 -20.38 16.96 -11.17
CA ILE A 706 -20.73 18.35 -10.91
C ILE A 706 -22.15 18.53 -11.43
N VAL A 707 -23.05 18.99 -10.57
CA VAL A 707 -24.44 19.30 -10.94
C VAL A 707 -24.75 20.72 -10.51
N GLY A 708 -24.85 21.61 -11.49
CA GLY A 708 -25.01 23.04 -11.25
C GLY A 708 -23.90 23.59 -10.35
N ASN A 709 -24.22 23.88 -9.09
CA ASN A 709 -23.28 24.41 -8.09
C ASN A 709 -22.83 23.36 -7.04
N THR A 710 -23.09 22.08 -7.28
CA THR A 710 -22.83 21.01 -6.32
C THR A 710 -21.81 20.01 -6.87
N VAL A 711 -20.79 19.71 -6.07
CA VAL A 711 -19.84 18.63 -6.32
C VAL A 711 -20.31 17.38 -5.58
N PHE A 712 -20.45 16.26 -6.28
CA PHE A 712 -20.68 14.94 -5.69
C PHE A 712 -19.41 14.11 -5.78
N VAL A 713 -19.12 13.36 -4.72
CA VAL A 713 -18.03 12.37 -4.69
C VAL A 713 -18.56 11.06 -4.11
N PHE A 714 -18.26 9.96 -4.80
CA PHE A 714 -18.59 8.60 -4.37
C PHE A 714 -17.47 8.04 -3.51
N LEU A 715 -17.77 7.75 -2.24
CA LEU A 715 -16.78 7.24 -1.30
C LEU A 715 -16.69 5.72 -1.34
N GLU A 716 -15.46 5.22 -1.46
CA GLU A 716 -15.13 3.81 -1.28
C GLU A 716 -15.27 3.38 0.19
N GLY A 717 -15.58 2.10 0.42
CA GLY A 717 -15.72 1.52 1.76
C GLY A 717 -17.12 0.97 2.06
N GLU A 718 -17.32 0.55 3.31
CA GLU A 718 -18.56 -0.11 3.78
C GLU A 718 -19.24 0.64 4.95
N SER A 719 -18.59 1.66 5.53
CA SER A 719 -19.03 2.25 6.79
C SER A 719 -19.69 3.62 6.61
N LYS A 720 -20.81 3.83 7.33
CA LYS A 720 -21.45 5.14 7.49
C LYS A 720 -20.51 6.17 8.14
N ALA A 721 -19.47 5.73 8.85
CA ALA A 721 -18.50 6.64 9.45
C ALA A 721 -17.61 7.32 8.41
N GLU A 722 -17.44 6.75 7.21
CA GLU A 722 -16.55 7.30 6.17
C GLU A 722 -16.97 8.72 5.75
N VAL A 723 -18.28 9.00 5.67
CA VAL A 723 -18.79 10.34 5.30
C VAL A 723 -18.58 11.39 6.40
N GLN A 724 -18.18 10.99 7.60
CA GLN A 724 -17.96 11.91 8.74
C GLN A 724 -16.48 12.25 8.95
N ARG A 725 -15.57 11.59 8.22
CA ARG A 725 -14.14 11.78 8.43
C ARG A 725 -13.63 13.06 7.76
N LEU A 726 -12.87 13.87 8.48
CA LEU A 726 -12.35 15.14 7.96
C LEU A 726 -11.34 14.96 6.85
N ASP A 727 -10.54 13.89 6.86
CA ASP A 727 -9.59 13.61 5.77
C ASP A 727 -10.32 13.55 4.43
N ARG A 728 -11.46 12.83 4.40
CA ARG A 728 -12.35 12.84 3.25
C ARG A 728 -12.83 14.24 2.96
N TRP A 729 -13.35 14.98 3.92
CA TRP A 729 -13.85 16.33 3.64
C TRP A 729 -12.78 17.32 3.18
N ILE A 730 -11.56 17.27 3.72
CA ILE A 730 -10.41 18.08 3.28
C ILE A 730 -10.08 17.76 1.82
N GLU A 731 -10.05 16.47 1.48
CA GLU A 731 -9.86 15.99 0.11
C GLU A 731 -10.92 16.58 -0.84
N GLY A 732 -12.20 16.60 -0.41
CA GLY A 732 -13.28 17.20 -1.18
C GLY A 732 -13.27 18.72 -1.22
N LEU A 733 -12.93 19.41 -0.13
CA LEU A 733 -12.73 20.87 -0.12
C LEU A 733 -11.62 21.26 -1.08
N ALA A 734 -10.57 20.45 -1.17
CA ALA A 734 -9.51 20.64 -2.14
C ALA A 734 -10.00 20.39 -3.57
N ARG A 735 -10.82 19.35 -3.84
CA ARG A 735 -11.52 19.19 -5.13
C ARG A 735 -12.39 20.42 -5.47
N VAL A 736 -13.14 20.94 -4.51
CA VAL A 736 -13.98 22.14 -4.69
C VAL A 736 -13.13 23.35 -5.00
N SER A 737 -12.02 23.54 -4.29
CA SER A 737 -11.10 24.65 -4.53
C SER A 737 -10.50 24.59 -5.95
N ILE A 738 -10.06 23.41 -6.38
CA ILE A 738 -9.57 23.18 -7.76
C ILE A 738 -10.70 23.47 -8.78
N ALA A 739 -11.92 23.01 -8.53
CA ALA A 739 -13.09 23.33 -9.36
C ALA A 739 -13.36 24.85 -9.44
N ARG A 740 -13.27 25.57 -8.32
CA ARG A 740 -13.43 27.03 -8.30
C ARG A 740 -12.34 27.75 -9.10
N ALA A 741 -11.08 27.29 -9.07
CA ALA A 741 -10.03 27.84 -9.95
C ALA A 741 -10.26 27.54 -11.42
N ALA A 742 -10.87 26.39 -11.73
CA ALA A 742 -11.35 26.06 -13.06
C ALA A 742 -12.65 26.81 -13.45
N LYS A 743 -13.04 27.84 -12.67
CA LYS A 743 -14.18 28.74 -12.89
C LYS A 743 -15.57 28.15 -12.64
N TYR A 744 -15.66 27.01 -11.95
CA TYR A 744 -16.96 26.49 -11.48
C TYR A 744 -17.47 27.26 -10.26
N THR A 745 -18.76 27.57 -10.23
CA THR A 745 -19.41 28.28 -9.11
C THR A 745 -19.95 27.31 -8.06
N ILE A 746 -19.04 26.57 -7.41
CA ILE A 746 -19.41 25.52 -6.45
C ILE A 746 -19.80 26.10 -5.08
N LYS A 747 -21.00 25.74 -4.62
CA LYS A 747 -21.59 26.14 -3.33
C LYS A 747 -21.87 24.97 -2.40
N ASN A 748 -21.90 23.74 -2.90
CA ASN A 748 -22.18 22.56 -2.07
C ASN A 748 -21.18 21.43 -2.39
N LEU A 749 -20.86 20.65 -1.37
CA LEU A 749 -20.12 19.40 -1.48
C LEU A 749 -20.96 18.27 -0.88
N VAL A 750 -21.14 17.21 -1.64
CA VAL A 750 -21.97 16.06 -1.27
C VAL A 750 -21.17 14.78 -1.39
N TYR A 751 -21.17 14.00 -0.31
CA TYR A 751 -20.63 12.64 -0.30
C TYR A 751 -21.73 11.63 -0.31
N ILE A 752 -21.57 10.62 -1.16
CA ILE A 752 -22.44 9.46 -1.21
C ILE A 752 -21.55 8.25 -0.96
N GLN A 753 -21.89 7.46 0.05
CA GLN A 753 -21.25 6.19 0.34
C GLN A 753 -22.20 5.07 -0.14
N PRO A 754 -21.95 4.44 -1.30
CA PRO A 754 -22.94 3.58 -1.97
C PRO A 754 -23.36 2.35 -1.16
N LEU A 755 -22.46 1.75 -0.38
CA LEU A 755 -22.75 0.50 0.33
C LEU A 755 -23.55 0.69 1.61
N SER A 756 -23.36 1.80 2.29
CA SER A 756 -23.92 2.08 3.62
C SER A 756 -25.15 2.99 3.56
N GLY A 757 -25.47 3.52 2.38
CA GLY A 757 -26.62 4.38 2.21
C GLY A 757 -26.39 5.84 2.58
N ALA A 758 -25.23 6.16 3.14
CA ALA A 758 -24.99 7.45 3.76
C ALA A 758 -24.78 8.54 2.71
N VAL A 759 -25.53 9.63 2.84
CA VAL A 759 -25.38 10.85 2.06
C VAL A 759 -25.08 11.99 3.02
N ALA A 760 -23.95 12.68 2.84
CA ALA A 760 -23.54 13.78 3.68
C ALA A 760 -23.37 15.04 2.85
N ARG A 761 -23.95 16.15 3.31
CA ARG A 761 -23.96 17.43 2.58
C ARG A 761 -23.32 18.53 3.41
N LEU A 762 -22.52 19.34 2.76
CA LEU A 762 -21.94 20.54 3.33
C LEU A 762 -22.20 21.74 2.42
N SER A 763 -22.83 22.76 3.00
CA SER A 763 -22.94 24.08 2.37
C SER A 763 -21.61 24.81 2.49
N LEU A 764 -21.15 25.36 1.37
CA LEU A 764 -19.94 26.17 1.26
C LEU A 764 -20.28 27.63 0.92
N VAL A 765 -21.53 28.03 1.14
CA VAL A 765 -21.98 29.41 0.97
C VAL A 765 -21.30 30.30 2.00
N GLY A 766 -20.58 31.32 1.52
CA GLY A 766 -19.82 32.24 2.38
C GLY A 766 -18.44 31.73 2.78
N TRP A 767 -18.06 30.51 2.42
CA TRP A 767 -16.70 30.00 2.62
C TRP A 767 -15.77 30.39 1.46
N ASP A 768 -14.73 31.15 1.78
CA ASP A 768 -13.63 31.52 0.88
C ASP A 768 -12.48 30.51 0.98
N ASP A 769 -12.14 29.84 -0.13
CA ASP A 769 -11.09 28.84 -0.19
C ASP A 769 -9.67 29.43 -0.28
N ALA A 770 -9.50 30.77 -0.35
CA ALA A 770 -8.19 31.40 -0.46
C ALA A 770 -7.23 31.03 0.69
N ARG A 771 -7.72 31.02 1.94
CA ARG A 771 -6.90 30.63 3.10
C ARG A 771 -6.54 29.14 3.07
N PHE A 772 -7.49 28.29 2.68
CA PHE A 772 -7.27 26.86 2.54
C PHE A 772 -6.21 26.58 1.47
N ARG A 773 -6.32 27.20 0.28
CA ARG A 773 -5.31 27.08 -0.78
C ARG A 773 -3.95 27.52 -0.32
N LYS A 774 -3.85 28.68 0.35
CA LYS A 774 -2.58 29.18 0.87
C LYS A 774 -1.96 28.21 1.86
N TYR A 775 -2.78 27.60 2.73
CA TYR A 775 -2.33 26.56 3.65
C TYR A 775 -1.77 25.34 2.89
N ILE A 776 -2.53 24.79 1.93
CA ILE A 776 -2.08 23.65 1.12
C ILE A 776 -0.81 23.98 0.33
N GLN A 777 -0.72 25.15 -0.28
CA GLN A 777 0.46 25.58 -1.03
C GLN A 777 1.72 25.71 -0.15
N THR A 778 1.56 26.05 1.13
CA THR A 778 2.67 26.19 2.07
C THR A 778 3.21 24.82 2.55
N ARG A 779 2.39 23.77 2.44
CA ARG A 779 2.67 22.42 2.94
C ARG A 779 3.16 21.52 1.83
#